data_AF-C6LZY3-F1
#
_entry.id   AF-C6LZY3-F1
#
_cell.length_a   1.000
_cell.length_b   1.000
_cell.length_c   1.000
_cell.angle_alpha   90.00
_cell.angle_beta   90.00
_cell.angle_gamma   90.00
#
_symmetry.space_group_name_H-M   'P 1'
#
loop_
_entity.id
_entity.type
_entity.pdbx_description
1 polymer ?
#
loop_
_entity_poly.entity_id
_entity_poly.type
_entity_poly.pdbx_seq_one_letter_code
_entity_poly.pdbx_strand_id
1 'polypeptide(L)'
;MLCRDCGAEMGPFNLSARGTITTKETVRSDQQAIAFLPKRCINETCRSSKLYISTSGTSYEDFQRITVQEPPNSVVSGQLPEKKEVLLTGDLIDKVKPGDMIVVCGVYRHIYDGKLNRRVGFPVFSTLIVANYVARVSDVFFNFTADDSAAMTRLATSLSGDELDSLFLKAMAPSIHGMQVVKQAILMALVGGISHALDGGSGQAASRFTRGDLHMLILGDPGVSKSQLLKYVQHISPKCVYTSGKGSSAAGLTVSVKKSGATGEFYLQAGALVLANGGICIIDELDKMNEIDRTALHQAMEQQTVSVAKAGIISTLEARAGIIAAANPVSGQYVSSLPVTCNLNIGDALLSRFDLICVVKDMVNYETDLAMSKFIVQQHCRAHPYVGEAIDYLTMYREEIGQLEARLHVLEQDESGKEGTEALETLRNEIDQLTERYNKIVQTLTNLFGVDHTEAILGRGLVVDSDYPEFINGELSSRQVVDLILGTTGVGGDQANVGPKHDNYILPQSFLTKYIFYARTMRPQLTKECQDIISKFYTNVRQMVTTGCTPITNRQIGTLFRLAEAHARLHLRKSVTKDDGNFAIRLFSALYIPQQKGALQHGVQNKLGTICNIERDKFGAIMAVLADCVRSAQVYRETQAGSEAVSEIRITPAYLKAECEIHNVEFITGFLQSPALQRGYMLEYDTSGTVTHIIKKYTS
;
A
#
# COMPACT_ATOMS: atom_id res chain seq x y z
N MET A 1 -32.36 -0.85 47.77
CA MET A 1 -33.80 -1.05 47.50
C MET A 1 -34.59 -0.62 48.73
N LEU A 2 -35.74 0.02 48.55
CA LEU A 2 -36.61 0.49 49.63
C LEU A 2 -37.92 -0.29 49.66
N CYS A 3 -38.34 -0.69 50.85
CA CYS A 3 -39.69 -1.22 51.07
C CYS A 3 -40.70 -0.07 51.14
N ARG A 4 -41.76 -0.12 50.34
CA ARG A 4 -42.81 0.93 50.36
C ARG A 4 -43.56 1.00 51.68
N ASP A 5 -43.73 -0.14 52.35
CA ASP A 5 -44.61 -0.26 53.52
C ASP A 5 -43.88 -0.02 54.85
N CYS A 6 -42.56 -0.23 54.93
CA CYS A 6 -41.78 -0.03 56.16
C CYS A 6 -40.55 0.88 56.01
N GLY A 7 -40.28 1.42 54.82
CA GLY A 7 -39.14 2.31 54.56
C GLY A 7 -37.76 1.65 54.70
N ALA A 8 -37.69 0.35 54.98
CA ALA A 8 -36.42 -0.34 55.21
C ALA A 8 -35.55 -0.36 53.93
N GLU A 9 -34.31 0.09 54.07
CA GLU A 9 -33.27 -0.04 53.06
C GLU A 9 -32.70 -1.45 53.08
N MET A 10 -32.75 -2.10 51.92
CA MET A 10 -32.19 -3.43 51.67
C MET A 10 -31.09 -3.29 50.62
N GLY A 11 -29.86 -3.67 50.96
CA GLY A 11 -28.71 -3.63 50.05
C GLY A 11 -27.39 -4.06 50.71
N PRO A 12 -26.31 -4.21 49.91
CA PRO A 12 -26.23 -3.97 48.46
C PRO A 12 -26.66 -5.18 47.61
N PHE A 13 -27.34 -4.92 46.48
CA PHE A 13 -27.72 -5.93 45.47
C PHE A 13 -27.22 -5.50 44.08
N ASN A 14 -26.63 -6.42 43.33
CA ASN A 14 -26.20 -6.15 41.95
C ASN A 14 -27.35 -6.41 40.97
N LEU A 15 -27.80 -5.36 40.29
CA LEU A 15 -28.78 -5.44 39.22
C LEU A 15 -28.04 -5.29 37.89
N SER A 16 -27.96 -6.36 37.08
CA SER A 16 -27.44 -6.22 35.72
C SER A 16 -28.50 -5.60 34.79
N ALA A 17 -28.05 -4.97 33.71
CA ALA A 17 -28.86 -4.16 32.78
C ALA A 17 -30.05 -4.89 32.10
N ARG A 18 -30.24 -6.19 32.32
CA ARG A 18 -31.50 -6.88 32.03
C ARG A 18 -32.09 -7.26 33.38
N GLY A 19 -33.28 -6.75 33.69
CA GLY A 19 -34.09 -7.15 34.87
C GLY A 19 -34.52 -8.63 34.88
N THR A 20 -33.72 -9.54 34.35
CA THR A 20 -33.88 -10.99 34.37
C THR A 20 -32.63 -11.61 34.97
N ILE A 21 -32.81 -12.11 36.20
CA ILE A 21 -31.89 -13.00 36.91
C ILE A 21 -31.71 -14.26 36.04
N THR A 22 -30.54 -14.45 35.43
CA THR A 22 -30.20 -15.75 34.85
C THR A 22 -29.95 -16.73 36.00
N THR A 23 -30.77 -17.76 36.02
CA THR A 23 -30.77 -18.85 37.00
C THR A 23 -29.50 -19.69 36.94
N LYS A 24 -28.97 -20.01 38.13
CA LYS A 24 -28.16 -21.18 38.50
C LYS A 24 -26.89 -21.41 37.67
N GLU A 25 -25.76 -20.97 38.20
CA GLU A 25 -24.55 -21.79 38.23
C GLU A 25 -23.63 -21.34 39.37
N THR A 26 -23.29 -22.32 40.21
CA THR A 26 -22.48 -22.20 41.42
C THR A 26 -21.00 -22.13 41.07
N VAL A 27 -20.34 -21.00 41.33
CA VAL A 27 -18.87 -20.97 41.49
C VAL A 27 -18.59 -20.79 42.98
N ARG A 28 -18.05 -21.85 43.58
CA ARG A 28 -17.44 -21.81 44.92
C ARG A 28 -16.09 -21.12 44.79
N SER A 29 -16.00 -19.87 45.20
CA SER A 29 -14.77 -19.28 45.71
C SER A 29 -15.15 -18.20 46.71
N ASP A 30 -14.55 -18.32 47.89
CA ASP A 30 -14.81 -17.49 49.06
C ASP A 30 -14.69 -15.98 48.73
N GLN A 31 -15.60 -15.20 49.33
CA GLN A 31 -15.65 -13.74 49.31
C GLN A 31 -16.21 -13.09 48.03
N GLN A 32 -17.51 -13.26 47.79
CA GLN A 32 -18.50 -12.19 47.56
C GLN A 32 -19.82 -12.81 47.10
N ALA A 33 -20.82 -12.80 48.00
CA ALA A 33 -22.16 -13.28 47.71
C ALA A 33 -22.80 -12.41 46.62
N ILE A 34 -23.01 -12.96 45.43
CA ILE A 34 -23.83 -12.35 44.39
C ILE A 34 -25.27 -12.31 44.92
N ALA A 35 -25.68 -11.12 45.35
CA ALA A 35 -26.91 -10.93 46.09
C ALA A 35 -28.13 -11.00 45.16
N PHE A 36 -28.96 -12.04 45.36
CA PHE A 36 -30.26 -12.20 44.71
C PHE A 36 -31.21 -11.07 45.13
N LEU A 37 -32.00 -10.55 44.19
CA LEU A 37 -33.07 -9.60 44.51
C LEU A 37 -34.08 -10.27 45.47
N PRO A 38 -34.26 -9.78 46.71
CA PRO A 38 -35.17 -10.40 47.65
C PRO A 38 -36.61 -10.22 47.15
N LYS A 39 -37.40 -11.30 47.11
CA LYS A 39 -38.81 -11.24 46.68
C LYS A 39 -39.73 -10.61 47.74
N ARG A 40 -39.25 -10.46 48.97
CA ARG A 40 -39.98 -9.95 50.13
C ARG A 40 -39.08 -9.08 50.97
N CYS A 41 -39.67 -8.14 51.69
CA CYS A 41 -38.95 -7.31 52.66
C CYS A 41 -38.28 -8.16 53.75
N ILE A 42 -37.03 -7.82 54.09
CA ILE A 42 -36.24 -8.48 55.14
C ILE A 42 -36.80 -8.23 56.55
N ASN A 43 -37.60 -7.18 56.73
CA ASN A 43 -38.23 -6.87 58.00
C ASN A 43 -39.35 -7.90 58.31
N GLU A 44 -39.19 -8.64 59.40
CA GLU A 44 -40.05 -9.78 59.79
C GLU A 44 -41.52 -9.39 59.95
N THR A 45 -41.80 -8.13 60.31
CA THR A 45 -43.14 -7.58 60.52
C THR A 45 -43.85 -7.17 59.22
N CYS A 46 -43.09 -6.79 58.19
CA CYS A 46 -43.64 -6.19 56.97
C CYS A 46 -43.77 -7.21 55.82
N ARG A 47 -42.73 -8.02 55.56
CA ARG A 47 -42.66 -9.07 54.50
C ARG A 47 -43.27 -8.70 53.11
N SER A 48 -43.45 -7.41 52.83
CA SER A 48 -44.10 -6.92 51.61
C SER A 48 -43.29 -7.26 50.35
N SER A 49 -43.99 -7.53 49.25
CA SER A 49 -43.40 -7.76 47.93
C SER A 49 -43.19 -6.47 47.13
N LYS A 50 -43.68 -5.33 47.62
CA LYS A 50 -43.61 -4.03 46.95
C LYS A 50 -42.29 -3.33 47.26
N LEU A 51 -41.25 -3.71 46.52
CA LEU A 51 -39.91 -3.15 46.63
C LEU A 51 -39.64 -2.19 45.46
N TYR A 52 -39.01 -1.05 45.76
CA TYR A 52 -38.61 -0.06 44.77
C TYR A 52 -37.09 0.16 44.80
N ILE A 53 -36.52 0.53 43.67
CA ILE A 53 -35.10 0.88 43.58
C ILE A 53 -34.94 2.31 44.10
N SER A 54 -34.06 2.47 45.09
CA SER A 54 -33.75 3.75 45.74
C SER A 54 -32.72 4.51 44.90
N THR A 55 -33.07 5.67 44.34
CA THR A 55 -32.13 6.46 43.51
C THR A 55 -30.94 7.03 44.31
N SER A 56 -31.11 7.30 45.60
CA SER A 56 -30.07 7.85 46.48
C SER A 56 -29.03 6.83 46.94
N GLY A 57 -29.41 5.57 47.09
CA GLY A 57 -28.55 4.47 47.57
C GLY A 57 -28.02 3.55 46.47
N THR A 58 -28.22 3.90 45.20
CA THR A 58 -27.76 3.11 44.04
C THR A 58 -26.51 3.73 43.43
N SER A 59 -25.44 2.96 43.35
CA SER A 59 -24.31 3.25 42.47
C SER A 59 -24.67 2.86 41.04
N TYR A 60 -24.54 3.81 40.12
CA TYR A 60 -24.68 3.56 38.69
C TYR A 60 -23.29 3.32 38.10
N GLU A 61 -23.21 2.40 37.14
CA GLU A 61 -22.03 2.20 36.31
C GLU A 61 -22.45 2.48 34.86
N ASP A 62 -21.66 3.31 34.18
CA ASP A 62 -21.84 3.53 32.77
C ASP A 62 -21.53 2.24 32.00
N PHE A 63 -22.24 2.01 30.89
CA PHE A 63 -21.97 0.88 30.02
C PHE A 63 -22.13 1.27 28.56
N GLN A 64 -21.31 0.68 27.70
CA GLN A 64 -21.37 0.88 26.26
C GLN A 64 -21.32 -0.48 25.56
N ARG A 65 -22.24 -0.70 24.61
CA ARG A 65 -22.26 -1.92 23.80
C ARG A 65 -21.70 -1.60 22.42
N ILE A 66 -20.68 -2.32 22.02
CA ILE A 66 -20.08 -2.22 20.69
C ILE A 66 -20.23 -3.55 19.95
N THR A 67 -20.23 -3.49 18.62
CA THR A 67 -20.17 -4.68 17.77
C THR A 67 -18.83 -4.67 17.04
N VAL A 68 -18.00 -5.65 17.34
CA VAL A 68 -16.71 -5.85 16.68
C VAL A 68 -16.90 -6.79 15.49
N GLN A 69 -16.23 -6.48 14.39
CA GLN A 69 -16.25 -7.26 13.16
C GLN A 69 -14.82 -7.64 12.81
N GLU A 70 -14.63 -8.83 12.23
CA GLU A 70 -13.33 -9.23 11.69
C GLU A 70 -12.83 -8.24 10.63
N PRO A 71 -11.51 -7.95 10.59
CA PRO A 71 -10.97 -7.04 9.60
C PRO A 71 -11.10 -7.64 8.20
N PRO A 72 -11.44 -6.83 7.18
CA PRO A 72 -11.68 -7.33 5.83
C PRO A 72 -10.45 -8.01 5.20
N ASN A 73 -9.25 -7.73 5.70
CA ASN A 73 -8.00 -8.31 5.21
C ASN A 73 -7.75 -9.75 5.71
N SER A 74 -8.32 -10.18 6.84
CA SER A 74 -8.10 -11.53 7.38
C SER A 74 -9.17 -12.53 6.96
N VAL A 75 -10.26 -12.08 6.34
CA VAL A 75 -11.38 -12.93 5.96
C VAL A 75 -11.02 -13.72 4.71
N VAL A 76 -11.24 -15.03 4.75
CA VAL A 76 -11.04 -15.91 3.59
C VAL A 76 -11.99 -15.50 2.47
N SER A 77 -11.48 -15.47 1.24
CA SER A 77 -12.26 -15.08 0.07
C SER A 77 -13.55 -15.91 -0.04
N GLY A 78 -14.69 -15.22 -0.13
CA GLY A 78 -16.02 -15.83 -0.27
C GLY A 78 -16.80 -16.03 1.04
N GLN A 79 -16.20 -15.79 2.22
CA GLN A 79 -16.92 -15.81 3.49
C GLN A 79 -17.39 -14.41 3.92
N LEU A 80 -18.52 -14.36 4.62
CA LEU A 80 -19.02 -13.12 5.22
C LEU A 80 -18.27 -12.85 6.52
N PRO A 81 -17.83 -11.60 6.78
CA PRO A 81 -17.12 -11.27 8.01
C PRO A 81 -18.03 -11.49 9.23
N GLU A 82 -17.52 -12.21 10.21
CA GLU A 82 -18.26 -12.47 11.44
C GLU A 82 -18.26 -11.25 12.39
N LYS A 83 -19.27 -11.21 13.26
CA LYS A 83 -19.50 -10.11 14.20
C LYS A 83 -19.75 -10.63 15.59
N LYS A 84 -19.21 -9.92 16.58
CA LYS A 84 -19.42 -10.23 18.00
C LYS A 84 -19.77 -8.99 18.80
N GLU A 85 -20.68 -9.14 19.75
CA GLU A 85 -21.02 -8.08 20.69
C GLU A 85 -20.01 -8.07 21.85
N VAL A 86 -19.52 -6.87 22.16
CA VAL A 86 -18.61 -6.60 23.26
C VAL A 86 -19.26 -5.55 24.17
N LEU A 87 -19.23 -5.80 25.48
CA LEU A 87 -19.66 -4.87 26.50
C LEU A 87 -18.44 -4.19 27.13
N LEU A 88 -18.44 -2.87 27.09
CA LEU A 88 -17.49 -1.99 27.78
C LEU A 88 -18.17 -1.43 29.03
N THR A 89 -17.48 -1.42 30.16
CA THR A 89 -17.97 -0.84 31.41
C THR A 89 -16.93 0.09 32.02
N GLY A 90 -17.37 1.04 32.85
CA GLY A 90 -16.51 2.01 33.54
C GLY A 90 -15.57 2.78 32.59
N ASP A 91 -14.27 2.72 32.86
CA ASP A 91 -13.22 3.49 32.18
C ASP A 91 -13.00 3.11 30.70
N LEU A 92 -13.63 2.03 30.20
CA LEU A 92 -13.46 1.58 28.82
C LEU A 92 -14.38 2.31 27.84
N ILE A 93 -15.32 3.09 28.34
CA ILE A 93 -16.34 3.77 27.54
C ILE A 93 -15.72 4.91 26.76
N ASP A 94 -16.23 5.14 25.55
CA ASP A 94 -15.79 6.16 24.58
C ASP A 94 -14.31 6.08 24.17
N LYS A 95 -13.59 5.03 24.57
CA LYS A 95 -12.24 4.72 24.07
C LYS A 95 -12.25 4.27 22.60
N VAL A 96 -13.38 3.91 22.01
CA VAL A 96 -13.45 3.40 20.63
C VAL A 96 -14.49 4.15 19.84
N LYS A 97 -14.17 4.52 18.59
CA LYS A 97 -15.15 5.03 17.62
C LYS A 97 -15.47 3.98 16.55
N PRO A 98 -16.65 4.03 15.92
CA PRO A 98 -16.95 3.17 14.78
C PRO A 98 -15.90 3.33 13.67
N GLY A 99 -15.28 2.23 13.25
CA GLY A 99 -14.20 2.22 12.24
C GLY A 99 -12.77 2.19 12.80
N ASP A 100 -12.60 2.18 14.12
CA ASP A 100 -11.31 1.91 14.72
C ASP A 100 -10.98 0.41 14.71
N MET A 101 -9.72 0.11 14.42
CA MET A 101 -9.16 -1.22 14.57
C MET A 101 -8.76 -1.39 16.04
N ILE A 102 -9.34 -2.38 16.72
CA ILE A 102 -9.14 -2.58 18.15
C ILE A 102 -8.72 -4.01 18.46
N VAL A 103 -7.89 -4.16 19.47
CA VAL A 103 -7.62 -5.42 20.16
C VAL A 103 -8.42 -5.39 21.45
N VAL A 104 -9.36 -6.32 21.58
CA VAL A 104 -10.19 -6.47 22.78
C VAL A 104 -9.75 -7.72 23.51
N CYS A 105 -9.32 -7.56 24.76
CA CYS A 105 -9.15 -8.67 25.68
C CYS A 105 -10.32 -8.65 26.65
N GLY A 106 -11.03 -9.76 26.77
CA GLY A 106 -12.23 -9.84 27.60
C GLY A 106 -12.63 -11.26 27.92
N VAL A 107 -13.55 -11.39 28.87
CA VAL A 107 -14.11 -12.68 29.27
C VAL A 107 -15.28 -13.01 28.37
N TYR A 108 -15.22 -14.17 27.72
CA TYR A 108 -16.32 -14.70 26.93
C TYR A 108 -17.44 -15.19 27.84
N ARG A 109 -18.63 -14.58 27.73
CA ARG A 109 -19.83 -14.96 28.49
C ARG A 109 -20.95 -15.39 27.54
N HIS A 110 -21.77 -16.32 28.03
CA HIS A 110 -22.98 -16.73 27.34
C HIS A 110 -24.20 -16.36 28.19
N ILE A 111 -25.27 -15.95 27.55
CA ILE A 111 -26.54 -15.57 28.17
C ILE A 111 -27.63 -16.34 27.45
N TYR A 112 -28.45 -17.06 28.22
CA TYR A 112 -29.61 -17.75 27.68
C TYR A 112 -30.63 -16.75 27.12
N ASP A 113 -30.99 -16.89 25.85
CA ASP A 113 -32.00 -16.06 25.19
C ASP A 113 -33.25 -16.89 24.84
N GLY A 114 -34.30 -16.72 25.64
CA GLY A 114 -35.57 -17.39 25.42
C GLY A 114 -36.26 -17.00 24.10
N LYS A 115 -35.94 -15.85 23.49
CA LYS A 115 -36.51 -15.44 22.20
C LYS A 115 -35.90 -16.21 21.04
N LEU A 116 -34.58 -16.42 21.07
CA LEU A 116 -33.86 -17.22 20.08
C LEU A 116 -34.26 -18.70 20.19
N ASN A 117 -34.41 -19.22 21.40
CA ASN A 117 -34.87 -20.59 21.62
C ASN A 117 -36.26 -20.84 21.00
N ARG A 118 -37.24 -19.93 21.19
CA ARG A 118 -38.56 -20.07 20.56
C ARG A 118 -38.53 -20.03 19.04
N ARG A 119 -37.59 -19.28 18.44
CA ARG A 119 -37.49 -19.15 16.98
C ARG A 119 -36.84 -20.38 16.33
N VAL A 120 -35.82 -20.93 16.98
CA VAL A 120 -34.99 -22.00 16.43
C VAL A 120 -35.45 -23.40 16.87
N GLY A 121 -36.19 -23.51 17.98
CA GLY A 121 -36.68 -24.79 18.51
C GLY A 121 -35.62 -25.60 19.28
N PHE A 122 -34.41 -25.05 19.44
CA PHE A 122 -33.30 -25.61 20.21
C PHE A 122 -32.79 -24.55 21.20
N PRO A 123 -32.24 -24.95 22.37
CA PRO A 123 -31.71 -24.02 23.36
C PRO A 123 -30.48 -23.27 22.81
N VAL A 124 -30.73 -22.10 22.21
CA VAL A 124 -29.68 -21.22 21.68
C VAL A 124 -29.27 -20.22 22.76
N PHE A 125 -27.96 -20.17 23.02
CA PHE A 125 -27.35 -19.18 23.90
C PHE A 125 -26.80 -18.01 23.08
N SER A 126 -27.12 -16.80 23.52
CA SER A 126 -26.47 -15.59 23.00
C SER A 126 -25.09 -15.44 23.65
N THR A 127 -24.13 -14.95 22.89
CA THR A 127 -22.72 -14.91 23.30
C THR A 127 -22.24 -13.46 23.30
N LEU A 128 -21.58 -13.03 24.38
CA LEU A 128 -21.13 -11.66 24.57
C LEU A 128 -19.75 -11.66 25.23
N ILE A 129 -18.87 -10.77 24.80
CA ILE A 129 -17.56 -10.58 25.42
C ILE A 129 -17.67 -9.40 26.39
N VAL A 130 -17.27 -9.59 27.65
CA VAL A 130 -17.11 -8.49 28.60
C VAL A 130 -15.66 -8.04 28.53
N ALA A 131 -15.42 -6.84 28.01
CA ALA A 131 -14.07 -6.32 27.84
C ALA A 131 -13.43 -6.00 29.19
N ASN A 132 -12.17 -6.41 29.34
CA ASN A 132 -11.30 -5.99 30.43
C ASN A 132 -10.28 -4.96 29.94
N TYR A 133 -9.80 -5.13 28.71
CA TYR A 133 -8.83 -4.24 28.09
C TYR A 133 -9.19 -4.01 26.62
N VAL A 134 -9.11 -2.76 26.19
CA VAL A 134 -9.32 -2.37 24.80
C VAL A 134 -8.18 -1.46 24.40
N ALA A 135 -7.40 -1.90 23.41
CA ALA A 135 -6.35 -1.10 22.79
C ALA A 135 -6.72 -0.81 21.35
N ARG A 136 -6.41 0.39 20.87
CA ARG A 136 -6.46 0.69 19.45
C ARG A 136 -5.19 0.15 18.80
N VAL A 137 -5.37 -0.54 17.69
CA VAL A 137 -4.29 -1.11 16.89
C VAL A 137 -3.34 -0.02 16.37
N SER A 138 -3.86 1.19 16.12
CA SER A 138 -3.02 2.37 15.81
C SER A 138 -1.95 2.58 16.87
N ASP A 139 -2.34 2.56 18.15
CA ASP A 139 -1.47 2.93 19.26
C ASP A 139 -0.42 1.85 19.52
N VAL A 140 -0.75 0.58 19.26
CA VAL A 140 0.18 -0.55 19.35
C VAL A 140 1.20 -0.53 18.20
N PHE A 141 0.77 -0.22 16.97
CA PHE A 141 1.68 -0.09 15.82
C PHE A 141 2.66 1.09 15.95
N PHE A 142 2.33 2.12 16.73
CA PHE A 142 3.24 3.25 16.97
C PHE A 142 4.40 2.93 17.92
N ASN A 143 4.42 1.75 18.58
CA ASN A 143 5.57 1.31 19.38
C ASN A 143 6.67 0.79 18.47
N PHE A 144 7.29 1.70 17.71
CA PHE A 144 8.55 1.42 17.04
C PHE A 144 9.63 1.23 18.09
N THR A 145 10.45 0.19 17.92
CA THR A 145 11.69 0.14 18.70
C THR A 145 12.56 1.33 18.29
N ALA A 146 13.29 1.92 19.24
CA ALA A 146 14.24 2.99 18.94
C ALA A 146 15.24 2.55 17.84
N ASP A 147 15.54 1.26 17.82
CA ASP A 147 16.40 0.56 16.90
C ASP A 147 15.88 0.58 15.45
N ASP A 148 14.58 0.33 15.24
CA ASP A 148 13.95 0.39 13.92
C ASP A 148 13.99 1.80 13.34
N SER A 149 13.66 2.81 14.16
CA SER A 149 13.64 4.21 13.73
C SER A 149 15.03 4.71 13.31
N ALA A 150 16.07 4.27 14.04
CA ALA A 150 17.45 4.58 13.72
C ALA A 150 17.88 3.94 12.39
N ALA A 151 17.51 2.68 12.14
CA ALA A 151 17.81 1.99 10.88
C ALA A 151 17.16 2.68 9.68
N MET A 152 15.86 3.01 9.77
CA MET A 152 15.15 3.71 8.69
C MET A 152 15.74 5.10 8.39
N THR A 153 16.15 5.81 9.43
CA THR A 153 16.79 7.13 9.29
C THR A 153 18.18 7.02 8.67
N ARG A 154 18.96 5.98 9.03
CA ARG A 154 20.27 5.69 8.42
C ARG A 154 20.13 5.43 6.92
N LEU A 155 19.17 4.61 6.50
CA LEU A 155 18.90 4.35 5.09
C LEU A 155 18.55 5.65 4.34
N ALA A 156 17.66 6.47 4.89
CA ALA A 156 17.26 7.72 4.24
C ALA A 156 18.39 8.77 4.13
N THR A 157 19.39 8.72 5.01
CA THR A 157 20.51 9.66 5.02
C THR A 157 21.70 9.18 4.18
N SER A 158 21.86 7.88 4.01
CA SER A 158 23.02 7.26 3.35
C SER A 158 22.87 7.16 1.83
N LEU A 159 21.65 6.93 1.32
CA LEU A 159 21.40 6.93 -0.12
C LEU A 159 21.06 8.33 -0.64
N SER A 160 21.43 8.58 -1.90
CA SER A 160 20.95 9.77 -2.60
C SER A 160 19.43 9.66 -2.86
N GLY A 161 18.76 10.81 -3.04
CA GLY A 161 17.30 10.84 -3.19
C GLY A 161 16.78 9.99 -4.35
N ASP A 162 17.41 10.11 -5.52
CA ASP A 162 16.99 9.40 -6.73
C ASP A 162 17.20 7.88 -6.62
N GLU A 163 18.27 7.44 -5.94
CA GLU A 163 18.53 6.02 -5.68
C GLU A 163 17.47 5.42 -4.76
N LEU A 164 17.11 6.16 -3.70
CA LEU A 164 16.09 5.75 -2.75
C LEU A 164 14.73 5.57 -3.42
N ASP A 165 14.35 6.51 -4.28
CA ASP A 165 13.13 6.43 -5.08
C ASP A 165 13.14 5.20 -6.00
N SER A 166 14.26 4.96 -6.69
CA SER A 166 14.39 3.80 -7.57
C SER A 166 14.25 2.47 -6.82
N LEU A 167 14.78 2.41 -5.58
CA LEU A 167 14.69 1.24 -4.73
C LEU A 167 13.25 0.98 -4.27
N PHE A 168 12.54 2.02 -3.83
CA PHE A 168 11.12 1.91 -3.47
C PHE A 168 10.25 1.56 -4.68
N LEU A 169 10.55 2.09 -5.87
CA LEU A 169 9.82 1.76 -7.10
C LEU A 169 10.02 0.31 -7.54
N LYS A 170 11.22 -0.25 -7.37
CA LYS A 170 11.49 -1.67 -7.62
C LYS A 170 10.78 -2.57 -6.60
N ALA A 171 10.63 -2.12 -5.36
CA ALA A 171 9.93 -2.84 -4.30
C ALA A 171 8.40 -2.80 -4.45
N MET A 172 7.86 -1.74 -5.05
CA MET A 172 6.42 -1.56 -5.28
C MET A 172 5.91 -2.47 -6.41
N ALA A 173 4.95 -3.32 -6.06
CA ALA A 173 4.26 -4.26 -6.94
C ALA A 173 5.24 -5.11 -7.77
N PRO A 174 6.00 -6.01 -7.13
CA PRO A 174 7.04 -6.79 -7.79
C PRO A 174 6.49 -7.77 -8.83
N SER A 175 5.19 -8.08 -8.80
CA SER A 175 4.47 -8.96 -9.73
C SER A 175 4.03 -8.29 -11.03
N ILE A 176 4.20 -6.97 -11.16
CA ILE A 176 3.76 -6.23 -12.35
C ILE A 176 4.97 -5.56 -12.98
N HIS A 177 5.24 -5.88 -14.23
CA HIS A 177 6.29 -5.27 -15.02
C HIS A 177 5.86 -3.87 -15.51
N GLY A 178 6.79 -2.90 -15.48
CA GLY A 178 6.55 -1.54 -15.97
C GLY A 178 5.71 -0.65 -15.04
N MET A 179 4.90 0.24 -15.65
CA MET A 179 3.99 1.17 -14.97
C MET A 179 4.65 2.04 -13.88
N GLN A 180 5.91 2.45 -14.06
CA GLN A 180 6.69 3.16 -13.04
C GLN A 180 6.00 4.43 -12.53
N VAL A 181 5.44 5.25 -13.43
CA VAL A 181 4.72 6.48 -13.07
C VAL A 181 3.50 6.19 -12.19
N VAL A 182 2.77 5.10 -12.47
CA VAL A 182 1.60 4.69 -11.67
C VAL A 182 2.05 4.16 -10.31
N LYS A 183 3.11 3.35 -10.26
CA LYS A 183 3.69 2.85 -9.00
C LYS A 183 4.19 3.99 -8.12
N GLN A 184 4.83 5.00 -8.70
CA GLN A 184 5.29 6.21 -8.02
C GLN A 184 4.12 7.01 -7.46
N ALA A 185 3.05 7.19 -8.24
CA ALA A 185 1.83 7.85 -7.80
C ALA A 185 1.14 7.10 -6.64
N ILE A 186 1.10 5.76 -6.69
CA ILE A 186 0.59 4.92 -5.58
C ILE A 186 1.46 5.10 -4.33
N LEU A 187 2.78 5.08 -4.46
CA LEU A 187 3.71 5.27 -3.34
C LEU A 187 3.49 6.63 -2.66
N MET A 188 3.38 7.71 -3.45
CA MET A 188 3.06 9.04 -2.93
C MET A 188 1.69 9.08 -2.25
N ALA A 189 0.69 8.38 -2.79
CA ALA A 189 -0.64 8.28 -2.19
C ALA A 189 -0.66 7.47 -0.87
N LEU A 190 0.18 6.44 -0.75
CA LEU A 190 0.34 5.64 0.48
C LEU A 190 0.95 6.45 1.62
N VAL A 191 1.94 7.30 1.32
CA VAL A 191 2.56 8.21 2.28
C VAL A 191 1.62 9.38 2.61
N GLY A 192 1.02 10.00 1.59
CA GLY A 192 0.09 11.12 1.75
C GLY A 192 0.74 12.42 2.25
N GLY A 193 0.02 13.54 2.07
CA GLY A 193 0.45 14.86 2.51
C GLY A 193 0.06 15.17 3.96
N ILE A 194 0.33 16.41 4.38
CA ILE A 194 0.05 16.87 5.75
C ILE A 194 -1.32 17.55 5.78
N SER A 195 -2.10 17.25 6.82
CA SER A 195 -3.30 18.03 7.13
C SER A 195 -2.92 19.24 7.97
N HIS A 196 -3.07 20.46 7.45
CA HIS A 196 -2.85 21.67 8.26
C HIS A 196 -4.18 22.06 8.92
N ALA A 197 -4.16 22.24 10.24
CA ALA A 197 -5.24 22.94 10.92
C ALA A 197 -5.07 24.43 10.57
N LEU A 198 -6.02 25.03 9.87
CA LEU A 198 -6.03 26.49 9.74
C LEU A 198 -6.44 27.03 11.12
N ASP A 199 -5.47 27.62 11.82
CA ASP A 199 -5.73 28.40 13.03
C ASP A 199 -6.50 29.66 12.63
N GLY A 200 -7.83 29.55 12.63
CA GLY A 200 -8.72 30.70 12.53
C GLY A 200 -8.57 31.55 13.78
N GLY A 201 -8.14 32.80 13.61
CA GLY A 201 -8.07 33.77 14.70
C GLY A 201 -9.39 33.88 15.47
N SER A 202 -9.26 33.91 16.80
CA SER A 202 -10.25 34.31 17.82
C SER A 202 -11.71 33.89 17.60
N GLY A 203 -12.13 32.82 18.31
CA GLY A 203 -13.51 32.64 18.76
C GLY A 203 -14.46 31.99 17.76
N GLN A 204 -14.68 30.69 17.93
CA GLN A 204 -15.84 29.94 17.40
C GLN A 204 -16.17 30.14 15.91
N ALA A 205 -15.38 29.50 15.03
CA ALA A 205 -15.88 29.00 13.76
C ALA A 205 -14.99 27.83 13.32
N ALA A 206 -15.60 26.76 12.82
CA ALA A 206 -15.00 25.47 12.50
C ALA A 206 -13.53 25.54 12.05
N SER A 207 -12.66 24.82 12.75
CA SER A 207 -11.29 24.56 12.31
C SER A 207 -11.34 23.97 10.90
N ARG A 208 -11.08 24.80 9.90
CA ARG A 208 -11.07 24.37 8.50
C ARG A 208 -9.73 23.68 8.29
N PHE A 209 -9.73 22.36 8.34
CA PHE A 209 -8.55 21.59 8.01
C PHE A 209 -8.30 21.66 6.51
N THR A 210 -7.05 21.94 6.10
CA THR A 210 -6.65 21.63 4.74
C THR A 210 -6.41 20.13 4.66
N ARG A 211 -7.02 19.50 3.67
CA ARG A 211 -6.93 18.06 3.44
C ARG A 211 -5.49 17.67 3.10
N GLY A 212 -4.95 16.66 3.80
CA GLY A 212 -3.63 16.07 3.54
C GLY A 212 -3.67 14.80 2.68
N ASP A 213 -4.80 14.11 2.63
CA ASP A 213 -4.91 12.84 1.89
C ASP A 213 -4.89 13.06 0.37
N LEU A 214 -4.13 12.25 -0.36
CA LEU A 214 -4.13 12.22 -1.83
C LEU A 214 -5.23 11.27 -2.34
N HIS A 215 -5.95 11.68 -3.38
CA HIS A 215 -6.91 10.82 -4.07
C HIS A 215 -6.41 10.46 -5.47
N MET A 216 -6.40 9.17 -5.78
CA MET A 216 -5.89 8.63 -7.03
C MET A 216 -6.99 7.93 -7.81
N LEU A 217 -7.03 8.15 -9.13
CA LEU A 217 -7.88 7.45 -10.09
C LEU A 217 -7.00 6.79 -11.15
N ILE A 218 -7.11 5.46 -11.30
CA ILE A 218 -6.48 4.68 -12.36
C ILE A 218 -7.52 4.39 -13.44
N LEU A 219 -7.35 5.02 -14.60
CA LEU A 219 -8.10 4.77 -15.82
C LEU A 219 -7.26 3.93 -16.77
N GLY A 220 -7.89 3.03 -17.52
CA GLY A 220 -7.21 2.32 -18.59
C GLY A 220 -8.06 1.22 -19.20
N ASP A 221 -7.50 0.45 -20.09
CA ASP A 221 -8.23 -0.62 -20.76
C ASP A 221 -8.45 -1.82 -19.80
N PRO A 222 -9.48 -2.66 -20.02
CA PRO A 222 -9.59 -3.93 -19.32
C PRO A 222 -8.39 -4.80 -19.66
N GLY A 223 -7.82 -5.50 -18.66
CA GLY A 223 -6.65 -6.37 -18.85
C GLY A 223 -5.31 -5.77 -18.40
N VAL A 224 -5.23 -4.46 -18.12
CA VAL A 224 -3.96 -3.80 -17.70
C VAL A 224 -3.61 -3.98 -16.20
N SER A 225 -4.00 -5.10 -15.59
CA SER A 225 -3.68 -5.47 -14.18
C SER A 225 -4.08 -4.47 -13.07
N LYS A 226 -5.02 -3.53 -13.33
CA LYS A 226 -5.44 -2.52 -12.34
C LYS A 226 -5.95 -3.11 -11.03
N SER A 227 -6.84 -4.11 -11.09
CA SER A 227 -7.37 -4.75 -9.89
C SER A 227 -6.27 -5.48 -9.10
N GLN A 228 -5.21 -5.94 -9.76
CA GLN A 228 -4.06 -6.55 -9.08
C GLN A 228 -3.21 -5.49 -8.35
N LEU A 229 -3.03 -4.30 -8.93
CA LEU A 229 -2.41 -3.16 -8.23
C LEU A 229 -3.21 -2.78 -6.98
N LEU A 230 -4.54 -2.69 -7.11
CA LEU A 230 -5.42 -2.39 -5.98
C LEU A 230 -5.31 -3.44 -4.86
N LYS A 231 -5.34 -4.74 -5.20
CA LYS A 231 -5.14 -5.82 -4.23
C LYS A 231 -3.77 -5.75 -3.56
N TYR A 232 -2.73 -5.41 -4.30
CA TYR A 232 -1.39 -5.23 -3.73
C TYR A 232 -1.36 -4.09 -2.71
N VAL A 233 -1.99 -2.96 -3.00
CA VAL A 233 -2.12 -1.83 -2.05
C VAL A 233 -2.89 -2.23 -0.79
N GLN A 234 -3.91 -3.08 -0.92
CA GLN A 234 -4.66 -3.63 0.21
C GLN A 234 -3.76 -4.42 1.17
N HIS A 235 -2.76 -5.15 0.66
CA HIS A 235 -1.82 -5.92 1.47
C HIS A 235 -0.75 -5.06 2.13
N ILE A 236 -0.27 -3.99 1.49
CA ILE A 236 0.71 -3.07 2.09
C ILE A 236 0.07 -2.21 3.18
N SER A 237 -1.14 -1.70 2.95
CA SER A 237 -1.75 -0.74 3.87
C SER A 237 -2.49 -1.46 5.00
N PRO A 238 -2.08 -1.29 6.28
CA PRO A 238 -2.68 -2.01 7.41
C PRO A 238 -4.12 -1.57 7.69
N LYS A 239 -4.46 -0.32 7.36
CA LYS A 239 -5.83 0.22 7.47
C LYS A 239 -6.40 0.48 6.08
N CYS A 240 -6.70 -0.61 5.38
CA CYS A 240 -7.30 -0.56 4.06
C CYS A 240 -8.65 -1.26 4.02
N VAL A 241 -9.60 -0.67 3.30
CA VAL A 241 -10.89 -1.30 3.01
C VAL A 241 -11.04 -1.39 1.49
N TYR A 242 -11.16 -2.61 0.99
CA TYR A 242 -11.46 -2.88 -0.42
C TYR A 242 -12.97 -2.94 -0.63
N THR A 243 -13.45 -2.22 -1.63
CA THR A 243 -14.86 -2.22 -1.99
C THR A 243 -15.04 -2.17 -3.50
N SER A 244 -16.07 -2.83 -4.01
CA SER A 244 -16.41 -2.82 -5.43
C SER A 244 -17.58 -1.87 -5.66
N GLY A 245 -17.53 -1.08 -6.74
CA GLY A 245 -18.56 -0.11 -7.10
C GLY A 245 -19.95 -0.72 -7.32
N LYS A 246 -20.03 -2.00 -7.70
CA LYS A 246 -21.31 -2.73 -7.78
C LYS A 246 -21.81 -3.27 -6.44
N GLY A 247 -20.89 -3.72 -5.57
CA GLY A 247 -21.21 -4.32 -4.27
C GLY A 247 -21.46 -3.30 -3.16
N SER A 248 -21.08 -2.05 -3.40
CA SER A 248 -21.17 -0.95 -2.44
C SER A 248 -22.51 -0.24 -2.56
N SER A 249 -23.57 -0.77 -1.95
CA SER A 249 -24.77 0.04 -1.71
C SER A 249 -24.44 1.27 -0.84
N ALA A 250 -25.28 2.32 -0.85
CA ALA A 250 -25.09 3.53 -0.06
C ALA A 250 -24.88 3.24 1.44
N ALA A 251 -25.57 2.21 1.93
CA ALA A 251 -25.45 1.69 3.29
C ALA A 251 -24.10 1.01 3.58
N GLY A 252 -23.45 0.48 2.54
CA GLY A 252 -22.12 -0.12 2.58
C GLY A 252 -20.98 0.88 2.41
N LEU A 253 -21.19 1.99 1.69
CA LEU A 253 -20.17 3.04 1.53
C LEU A 253 -20.18 4.06 2.68
N THR A 254 -21.37 4.52 3.08
CA THR A 254 -21.60 5.46 4.18
C THR A 254 -22.10 4.75 5.43
N VAL A 255 -22.66 5.48 6.40
CA VAL A 255 -23.16 4.90 7.64
C VAL A 255 -24.64 4.57 7.51
N SER A 256 -25.02 3.37 7.96
CA SER A 256 -26.40 2.92 8.00
C SER A 256 -26.85 2.69 9.43
N VAL A 257 -28.13 3.00 9.72
CA VAL A 257 -28.72 2.69 11.03
C VAL A 257 -29.39 1.32 10.94
N LYS A 258 -29.01 0.39 11.82
CA LYS A 258 -29.63 -0.93 11.94
C LYS A 258 -30.28 -1.10 13.30
N LYS A 259 -31.32 -1.92 13.36
CA LYS A 259 -32.00 -2.30 14.60
C LYS A 259 -31.42 -3.61 15.11
N SER A 260 -30.95 -3.66 16.35
CA SER A 260 -30.47 -4.91 16.96
C SER A 260 -31.63 -5.89 17.12
N GLY A 261 -31.41 -7.14 16.70
CA GLY A 261 -32.42 -8.19 16.82
C GLY A 261 -32.73 -8.60 18.27
N ALA A 262 -31.77 -8.44 19.19
CA ALA A 262 -31.88 -8.86 20.58
C ALA A 262 -32.54 -7.78 21.47
N THR A 263 -32.08 -6.53 21.36
CA THR A 263 -32.56 -5.41 22.19
C THR A 263 -33.63 -4.57 21.51
N GLY A 264 -33.71 -4.58 20.18
CA GLY A 264 -34.59 -3.69 19.42
C GLY A 264 -34.10 -2.25 19.38
N GLU A 265 -32.90 -1.94 19.88
CA GLU A 265 -32.30 -0.61 19.85
C GLU A 265 -31.70 -0.34 18.47
N PHE A 266 -31.73 0.92 18.05
CA PHE A 266 -31.07 1.37 16.83
C PHE A 266 -29.59 1.63 17.11
N TYR A 267 -28.70 1.06 16.31
CA TYR A 267 -27.27 1.29 16.37
C TYR A 267 -26.72 1.67 14.99
N LEU A 268 -25.60 2.38 14.97
CA LEU A 268 -24.92 2.81 13.75
C LEU A 268 -24.00 1.70 13.25
N GLN A 269 -24.14 1.32 11.99
CA GLN A 269 -23.19 0.50 11.26
C GLN A 269 -22.36 1.42 10.34
N ALA A 270 -21.05 1.46 10.58
CA ALA A 270 -20.10 2.13 9.71
C ALA A 270 -19.98 1.40 8.36
N GLY A 271 -19.93 2.17 7.27
CA GLY A 271 -19.57 1.68 5.94
C GLY A 271 -18.10 1.87 5.62
N ALA A 272 -17.71 1.47 4.41
CA ALA A 272 -16.33 1.35 3.97
C ALA A 272 -15.50 2.64 4.16
N LEU A 273 -16.06 3.81 3.87
CA LEU A 273 -15.33 5.09 4.01
C LEU A 273 -15.02 5.43 5.47
N VAL A 274 -15.94 5.13 6.39
CA VAL A 274 -15.76 5.39 7.82
C VAL A 274 -14.84 4.35 8.45
N LEU A 275 -14.94 3.09 8.01
CA LEU A 275 -14.01 2.02 8.41
C LEU A 275 -12.56 2.33 7.97
N ALA A 276 -12.38 3.02 6.84
CA ALA A 276 -11.07 3.41 6.31
C ALA A 276 -10.52 4.73 6.88
N ASN A 277 -11.12 5.31 7.93
CA ASN A 277 -10.68 6.60 8.48
C ASN A 277 -9.21 6.58 8.94
N GLY A 278 -8.38 7.52 8.48
CA GLY A 278 -6.92 7.56 8.71
C GLY A 278 -6.10 6.60 7.84
N GLY A 279 -6.76 5.85 6.96
CA GLY A 279 -6.17 4.85 6.07
C GLY A 279 -6.51 5.10 4.60
N ILE A 280 -6.68 4.01 3.85
CA ILE A 280 -6.96 4.06 2.41
C ILE A 280 -8.23 3.27 2.10
N CYS A 281 -9.15 3.90 1.36
CA CYS A 281 -10.33 3.25 0.81
C CYS A 281 -10.06 2.94 -0.67
N ILE A 282 -10.14 1.65 -1.01
CA ILE A 282 -9.96 1.19 -2.39
C ILE A 282 -11.32 0.94 -3.02
N ILE A 283 -11.56 1.54 -4.18
CA ILE A 283 -12.81 1.40 -4.93
C ILE A 283 -12.51 0.85 -6.32
N ASP A 284 -12.88 -0.40 -6.57
CA ASP A 284 -12.80 -0.99 -7.91
C ASP A 284 -14.10 -0.76 -8.68
N GLU A 285 -14.05 -0.68 -10.01
CA GLU A 285 -15.19 -0.41 -10.90
C GLU A 285 -15.99 0.86 -10.51
N LEU A 286 -15.31 1.98 -10.28
CA LEU A 286 -15.94 3.26 -9.93
C LEU A 286 -17.00 3.71 -10.96
N ASP A 287 -16.81 3.37 -12.23
CA ASP A 287 -17.74 3.65 -13.32
C ASP A 287 -19.12 2.98 -13.14
N LYS A 288 -19.20 1.88 -12.39
CA LYS A 288 -20.42 1.09 -12.21
C LYS A 288 -21.19 1.40 -10.92
N MET A 289 -20.78 2.43 -10.19
CA MET A 289 -21.47 2.90 -8.99
C MET A 289 -22.81 3.56 -9.31
N ASN A 290 -23.81 3.36 -8.43
CA ASN A 290 -25.10 4.05 -8.53
C ASN A 290 -24.98 5.54 -8.20
N GLU A 291 -25.93 6.35 -8.66
CA GLU A 291 -25.94 7.80 -8.44
C GLU A 291 -26.00 8.19 -6.95
N ILE A 292 -26.79 7.47 -6.13
CA ILE A 292 -26.87 7.71 -4.68
C ILE A 292 -25.49 7.55 -4.04
N ASP A 293 -24.75 6.51 -4.42
CA ASP A 293 -23.44 6.19 -3.87
C ASP A 293 -22.40 7.23 -4.32
N ARG A 294 -22.53 7.74 -5.56
CA ARG A 294 -21.72 8.86 -6.06
C ARG A 294 -21.96 10.13 -5.26
N THR A 295 -23.21 10.48 -4.93
CA THR A 295 -23.50 11.69 -4.11
C THR A 295 -22.94 11.59 -2.69
N ALA A 296 -23.00 10.41 -2.09
CA ALA A 296 -22.37 10.15 -0.80
C ALA A 296 -20.84 10.28 -0.85
N LEU A 297 -20.22 9.72 -1.88
CA LEU A 297 -18.78 9.82 -2.12
C LEU A 297 -18.35 11.28 -2.35
N HIS A 298 -19.14 12.05 -3.09
CA HIS A 298 -18.92 13.50 -3.26
C HIS A 298 -18.88 14.26 -1.94
N GLN A 299 -19.84 13.99 -1.04
CA GLN A 299 -19.89 14.61 0.27
C GLN A 299 -18.65 14.26 1.10
N ALA A 300 -18.31 12.96 1.14
CA ALA A 300 -17.17 12.46 1.89
C ALA A 300 -15.84 13.04 1.39
N MET A 301 -15.62 13.15 0.08
CA MET A 301 -14.38 13.72 -0.48
C MET A 301 -14.23 15.22 -0.23
N GLU A 302 -15.33 15.97 -0.17
CA GLU A 302 -15.30 17.42 0.04
C GLU A 302 -15.16 17.78 1.52
N GLN A 303 -15.96 17.15 2.38
CA GLN A 303 -16.09 17.51 3.79
C GLN A 303 -15.26 16.62 4.72
N GLN A 304 -14.70 15.50 4.22
CA GLN A 304 -14.02 14.45 5.00
C GLN A 304 -14.81 13.96 6.22
N THR A 305 -16.13 14.15 6.17
CA THR A 305 -17.08 13.82 7.23
C THR A 305 -18.38 13.34 6.58
N VAL A 306 -19.04 12.40 7.25
CA VAL A 306 -20.33 11.85 6.84
C VAL A 306 -21.33 12.15 7.94
N SER A 307 -22.33 12.97 7.64
CA SER A 307 -23.44 13.25 8.55
C SER A 307 -24.57 12.26 8.32
N VAL A 308 -25.05 11.65 9.41
CA VAL A 308 -26.24 10.79 9.38
C VAL A 308 -27.27 11.31 10.36
N ALA A 309 -28.48 11.55 9.86
CA ALA A 309 -29.67 11.88 10.64
C ALA A 309 -30.78 10.88 10.29
N LYS A 310 -30.80 9.73 10.98
CA LYS A 310 -31.78 8.66 10.74
C LYS A 310 -32.22 8.03 12.07
N ALA A 311 -33.49 7.67 12.17
CA ALA A 311 -34.08 6.99 13.34
C ALA A 311 -33.78 7.68 14.70
N GLY A 312 -33.80 9.02 14.73
CA GLY A 312 -33.54 9.80 15.95
C GLY A 312 -32.06 9.96 16.32
N ILE A 313 -31.14 9.37 15.55
CA ILE A 313 -29.70 9.52 15.76
C ILE A 313 -29.17 10.55 14.76
N ILE A 314 -28.72 11.69 15.29
CA ILE A 314 -28.02 12.74 14.53
C ILE A 314 -26.55 12.66 14.95
N SER A 315 -25.71 12.12 14.08
CA SER A 315 -24.28 11.95 14.34
C SER A 315 -23.46 12.28 13.11
N THR A 316 -22.36 13.01 13.32
CA THR A 316 -21.35 13.27 12.29
C THR A 316 -20.14 12.39 12.55
N LEU A 317 -19.78 11.55 11.58
CA LEU A 317 -18.63 10.65 11.66
C LEU A 317 -17.52 11.14 10.74
N GLU A 318 -16.28 11.01 11.18
CA GLU A 318 -15.11 11.38 10.38
C GLU A 318 -14.80 10.29 9.35
N ALA A 319 -14.50 10.71 8.12
CA ALA A 319 -14.15 9.84 6.99
C ALA A 319 -12.91 10.38 6.27
N ARG A 320 -11.83 10.59 7.03
CA ARG A 320 -10.54 11.09 6.51
C ARG A 320 -9.75 9.93 5.91
N ALA A 321 -10.18 9.44 4.75
CA ALA A 321 -9.53 8.33 4.07
C ALA A 321 -8.99 8.78 2.70
N GLY A 322 -7.78 8.35 2.34
CA GLY A 322 -7.29 8.46 0.96
C GLY A 322 -8.06 7.51 0.05
N ILE A 323 -8.60 7.99 -1.07
CA ILE A 323 -9.33 7.15 -2.02
C ILE A 323 -8.39 6.76 -3.16
N ILE A 324 -8.26 5.47 -3.42
CA ILE A 324 -7.61 4.93 -4.62
C ILE A 324 -8.68 4.17 -5.39
N ALA A 325 -9.03 4.69 -6.56
CA ALA A 325 -10.08 4.11 -7.38
C ALA A 325 -9.55 3.61 -8.72
N ALA A 326 -10.14 2.54 -9.25
CA ALA A 326 -9.96 2.11 -10.63
C ALA A 326 -11.28 2.27 -11.40
N ALA A 327 -11.17 2.72 -12.65
CA ALA A 327 -12.29 2.88 -13.56
C ALA A 327 -11.93 2.36 -14.95
N ASN A 328 -12.95 1.90 -15.67
CA ASN A 328 -12.83 1.49 -17.06
C ASN A 328 -13.45 2.55 -18.00
N PRO A 329 -12.90 2.74 -19.22
CA PRO A 329 -13.47 3.62 -20.21
C PRO A 329 -14.81 3.09 -20.71
N VAL A 330 -15.71 4.01 -21.08
CA VAL A 330 -17.07 3.68 -21.52
C VAL A 330 -17.09 2.79 -22.76
N SER A 331 -16.19 3.04 -23.71
CA SER A 331 -16.04 2.28 -24.97
C SER A 331 -15.27 0.96 -24.81
N GLY A 332 -14.89 0.57 -23.59
CA GLY A 332 -14.02 -0.58 -23.34
C GLY A 332 -12.55 -0.30 -23.69
N GLN A 333 -12.26 0.55 -24.67
CA GLN A 333 -10.92 1.05 -24.98
C GLN A 333 -10.81 2.56 -24.77
N TYR A 334 -9.67 3.04 -24.31
CA TYR A 334 -9.40 4.45 -24.09
C TYR A 334 -9.12 5.17 -25.41
N VAL A 335 -10.04 6.04 -25.82
CA VAL A 335 -9.91 6.80 -27.08
C VAL A 335 -9.15 8.11 -26.83
N SER A 336 -7.91 8.18 -27.30
CA SER A 336 -7.04 9.37 -27.08
C SER A 336 -7.49 10.63 -27.83
N SER A 337 -8.37 10.54 -28.83
CA SER A 337 -8.89 11.72 -29.55
C SER A 337 -9.88 12.54 -28.70
N LEU A 338 -10.51 11.90 -27.72
CA LEU A 338 -11.47 12.52 -26.79
C LEU A 338 -10.77 12.90 -25.47
N PRO A 339 -11.28 13.93 -24.76
CA PRO A 339 -10.78 14.24 -23.43
C PRO A 339 -11.19 13.15 -22.43
N VAL A 340 -10.44 13.04 -21.32
CA VAL A 340 -10.69 12.06 -20.25
C VAL A 340 -12.12 12.11 -19.71
N THR A 341 -12.72 13.31 -19.62
CA THR A 341 -14.10 13.49 -19.12
C THR A 341 -15.14 12.80 -19.99
N CYS A 342 -14.93 12.71 -21.30
CA CYS A 342 -15.84 12.00 -22.21
C CYS A 342 -15.59 10.49 -22.22
N ASN A 343 -14.34 10.06 -21.97
CA ASN A 343 -13.99 8.64 -21.88
C ASN A 343 -14.52 7.97 -20.60
N LEU A 344 -14.92 8.76 -19.60
CA LEU A 344 -15.43 8.31 -18.31
C LEU A 344 -16.90 8.69 -18.12
N ASN A 345 -17.71 7.75 -17.63
CA ASN A 345 -19.09 8.04 -17.21
C ASN A 345 -19.16 8.58 -15.76
N ILE A 346 -18.33 9.57 -15.47
CA ILE A 346 -18.17 10.18 -14.14
C ILE A 346 -18.31 11.70 -14.31
N GLY A 347 -19.15 12.34 -13.50
CA GLY A 347 -19.35 13.80 -13.58
C GLY A 347 -18.07 14.59 -13.25
N ASP A 348 -17.88 15.73 -13.92
CA ASP A 348 -16.71 16.61 -13.78
C ASP A 348 -16.45 17.03 -12.32
N ALA A 349 -17.51 17.15 -11.53
CA ALA A 349 -17.43 17.46 -10.11
C ALA A 349 -16.66 16.40 -9.31
N LEU A 350 -16.78 15.09 -9.63
CA LEU A 350 -15.97 14.03 -8.98
C LEU A 350 -14.54 14.08 -9.48
N LEU A 351 -14.36 14.17 -10.79
CA LEU A 351 -13.03 14.16 -11.42
C LEU A 351 -12.14 15.28 -10.87
N SER A 352 -12.69 16.47 -10.63
CA SER A 352 -11.95 17.59 -10.03
C SER A 352 -11.47 17.36 -8.58
N ARG A 353 -11.95 16.32 -7.90
CA ARG A 353 -11.57 15.98 -6.50
C ARG A 353 -10.49 14.90 -6.41
N PHE A 354 -10.23 14.21 -7.50
CA PHE A 354 -9.06 13.35 -7.63
C PHE A 354 -7.83 14.23 -7.87
N ASP A 355 -6.79 13.98 -7.07
CA ASP A 355 -5.52 14.68 -7.19
C ASP A 355 -4.70 14.10 -8.36
N LEU A 356 -4.64 12.77 -8.43
CA LEU A 356 -3.82 12.04 -9.39
C LEU A 356 -4.73 11.23 -10.32
N ILE A 357 -4.74 11.57 -11.61
CA ILE A 357 -5.45 10.81 -12.63
C ILE A 357 -4.39 10.13 -13.51
N CYS A 358 -4.33 8.80 -13.43
CA CYS A 358 -3.40 7.98 -14.19
C CYS A 358 -4.14 7.33 -15.34
N VAL A 359 -3.74 7.61 -16.58
CA VAL A 359 -4.27 6.95 -17.77
C VAL A 359 -3.26 5.90 -18.24
N VAL A 360 -3.64 4.63 -18.13
CA VAL A 360 -2.88 3.48 -18.61
C VAL A 360 -3.47 3.06 -19.95
N LYS A 361 -2.68 3.19 -21.01
CA LYS A 361 -3.07 2.80 -22.36
C LYS A 361 -2.33 1.53 -22.72
N ASP A 362 -3.04 0.58 -23.33
CA ASP A 362 -2.39 -0.57 -23.94
C ASP A 362 -1.90 -0.19 -25.34
N MET A 363 -0.59 -0.27 -25.56
CA MET A 363 0.06 0.06 -26.83
C MET A 363 0.95 -1.12 -27.22
N VAL A 364 0.68 -1.71 -28.39
CA VAL A 364 1.42 -2.86 -28.89
C VAL A 364 2.88 -2.46 -29.13
N ASN A 365 3.81 -3.08 -28.40
CA ASN A 365 5.23 -2.89 -28.59
C ASN A 365 5.99 -4.18 -28.26
N TYR A 366 6.64 -4.72 -29.28
CA TYR A 366 7.36 -5.99 -29.22
C TYR A 366 8.36 -6.08 -28.05
N GLU A 367 9.12 -5.03 -27.76
CA GLU A 367 10.14 -5.08 -26.71
C GLU A 367 9.52 -5.19 -25.32
N THR A 368 8.48 -4.39 -25.06
CA THR A 368 7.77 -4.42 -23.79
C THR A 368 6.99 -5.71 -23.63
N ASP A 369 6.45 -6.25 -24.71
CA ASP A 369 5.72 -7.53 -24.72
C ASP A 369 6.66 -8.72 -24.49
N LEU A 370 7.86 -8.69 -25.09
CA LEU A 370 8.91 -9.68 -24.83
C LEU A 370 9.41 -9.62 -23.38
N ALA A 371 9.66 -8.42 -22.86
CA ALA A 371 10.06 -8.25 -21.47
C ALA A 371 8.96 -8.71 -20.49
N MET A 372 7.70 -8.36 -20.77
CA MET A 372 6.54 -8.77 -19.98
C MET A 372 6.32 -10.28 -20.02
N SER A 373 6.39 -10.90 -21.20
CA SER A 373 6.22 -12.36 -21.36
C SER A 373 7.32 -13.14 -20.64
N LYS A 374 8.60 -12.76 -20.80
CA LYS A 374 9.72 -13.34 -20.03
C LYS A 374 9.49 -13.22 -18.52
N PHE A 375 9.02 -12.06 -18.08
CA PHE A 375 8.73 -11.80 -16.67
C PHE A 375 7.59 -12.69 -16.13
N ILE A 376 6.49 -12.82 -16.89
CA ILE A 376 5.34 -13.68 -16.52
C ILE A 376 5.76 -15.15 -16.46
N VAL A 377 6.48 -15.64 -17.47
CA VAL A 377 7.00 -17.01 -17.50
C VAL A 377 7.88 -17.27 -16.27
N GLN A 378 8.81 -16.36 -15.97
CA GLN A 378 9.66 -16.47 -14.78
C GLN A 378 8.85 -16.53 -13.48
N GLN A 379 7.79 -15.72 -13.36
CA GLN A 379 6.95 -15.71 -12.18
C GLN A 379 6.16 -17.03 -12.02
N HIS A 380 5.66 -17.59 -13.12
CA HIS A 380 4.98 -18.89 -13.08
C HIS A 380 5.94 -20.05 -12.77
N CYS A 381 7.17 -20.01 -13.31
CA CYS A 381 8.19 -21.01 -12.96
C CYS A 381 8.49 -21.01 -11.45
N ARG A 382 8.61 -19.83 -10.83
CA ARG A 382 8.84 -19.70 -9.38
C ARG A 382 7.66 -20.16 -8.53
N ALA A 383 6.43 -20.04 -9.03
CA ALA A 383 5.23 -20.43 -8.30
C ALA A 383 5.00 -21.95 -8.29
N HIS A 384 5.81 -22.73 -9.01
CA HIS A 384 5.65 -24.18 -9.08
C HIS A 384 6.08 -24.85 -7.75
N PRO A 385 5.25 -25.73 -7.14
CA PRO A 385 5.55 -26.37 -5.86
C PRO A 385 6.93 -27.06 -5.79
N TYR A 386 7.29 -27.85 -6.82
CA TYR A 386 8.59 -28.52 -6.90
C TYR A 386 9.80 -27.57 -6.94
N VAL A 387 9.64 -26.34 -7.45
CA VAL A 387 10.72 -25.34 -7.42
C VAL A 387 10.86 -24.77 -6.02
N GLY A 388 9.75 -24.57 -5.30
CA GLY A 388 9.77 -24.23 -3.88
C GLY A 388 10.51 -25.27 -3.04
N GLU A 389 10.15 -26.55 -3.19
CA GLU A 389 10.84 -27.66 -2.50
C GLU A 389 12.34 -27.70 -2.84
N ALA A 390 12.71 -27.53 -4.12
CA ALA A 390 14.12 -27.48 -4.52
C ALA A 390 14.89 -26.31 -3.91
N ILE A 391 14.28 -25.13 -3.79
CA ILE A 391 14.86 -23.95 -3.13
C ILE A 391 15.02 -24.22 -1.63
N ASP A 392 14.03 -24.84 -0.98
CA ASP A 392 14.12 -25.20 0.44
C ASP A 392 15.29 -26.15 0.71
N TYR A 393 15.47 -27.18 -0.14
CA TYR A 393 16.63 -28.07 -0.07
C TYR A 393 17.96 -27.36 -0.30
N LEU A 394 18.04 -26.47 -1.29
CA LEU A 394 19.24 -25.67 -1.55
C LEU A 394 19.60 -24.76 -0.38
N THR A 395 18.58 -24.19 0.28
CA THR A 395 18.76 -23.33 1.45
C THR A 395 19.27 -24.15 2.64
N MET A 396 18.68 -25.33 2.87
CA MET A 396 19.14 -26.28 3.89
C MET A 396 20.62 -26.67 3.70
N TYR A 397 21.01 -27.05 2.48
CA TYR A 397 22.40 -27.40 2.19
C TYR A 397 23.35 -26.23 2.38
N ARG A 398 22.94 -25.01 2.02
CA ARG A 398 23.75 -23.80 2.21
C ARG A 398 23.97 -23.48 3.69
N GLU A 399 22.95 -23.66 4.53
CA GLU A 399 23.09 -23.48 5.99
C GLU A 399 24.03 -24.51 6.62
N GLU A 400 23.91 -25.77 6.23
CA GLU A 400 24.80 -26.83 6.69
C GLU A 400 26.25 -26.55 6.29
N ILE A 401 26.49 -26.14 5.04
CA ILE A 401 27.83 -25.73 4.57
C ILE A 401 28.35 -24.55 5.39
N GLY A 402 27.56 -23.49 5.58
CA GLY A 402 27.99 -22.30 6.33
C GLY A 402 28.29 -22.58 7.81
N GLN A 403 27.53 -23.46 8.47
CA GLN A 403 27.81 -23.87 9.85
C GLN A 403 29.11 -24.68 9.94
N LEU A 404 29.39 -25.54 8.96
CA LEU A 404 30.62 -26.31 8.89
C LEU A 404 31.84 -25.43 8.57
N GLU A 405 31.70 -24.47 7.67
CA GLU A 405 32.73 -23.46 7.35
C GLU A 405 33.05 -22.57 8.56
N ALA A 406 32.04 -22.11 9.30
CA ALA A 406 32.25 -21.34 10.54
C ALA A 406 32.98 -22.16 11.62
N ARG A 407 32.62 -23.45 11.78
CA ARG A 407 33.33 -24.37 12.67
C ARG A 407 34.77 -24.61 12.23
N LEU A 408 35.00 -24.75 10.92
CA LEU A 408 36.33 -24.90 10.34
C LEU A 408 37.20 -23.66 10.63
N HIS A 409 36.66 -22.46 10.46
CA HIS A 409 37.36 -21.22 10.75
C HIS A 409 37.73 -21.05 12.24
N VAL A 410 36.89 -21.51 13.17
CA VAL A 410 37.22 -21.52 14.62
C VAL A 410 38.36 -22.50 14.91
N LEU A 411 38.32 -23.69 14.33
CA LEU A 411 39.36 -24.73 14.53
C LEU A 411 40.69 -24.38 13.87
N GLU A 412 40.69 -23.61 12.77
CA GLU A 412 41.91 -23.11 12.13
C GLU A 412 42.62 -22.04 12.99
N GLN A 413 41.93 -21.37 13.92
CA GLN A 413 42.53 -20.39 14.85
C GLN A 413 43.18 -21.03 16.10
N ASP A 414 42.80 -22.26 16.46
CA ASP A 414 43.33 -23.01 17.60
C ASP A 414 44.54 -23.87 17.17
N GLU A 415 45.72 -23.26 16.92
CA GLU A 415 46.93 -23.93 16.40
C GLU A 415 47.67 -24.90 17.38
N SER A 416 46.99 -25.63 18.27
CA SER A 416 47.68 -26.49 19.25
C SER A 416 47.06 -27.86 19.48
N GLY A 417 47.17 -28.78 18.50
CA GLY A 417 46.96 -30.22 18.74
C GLY A 417 46.93 -31.10 17.49
N LYS A 418 47.58 -32.29 17.54
CA LYS A 418 47.52 -33.32 16.49
C LYS A 418 46.11 -33.93 16.30
N GLU A 419 45.24 -33.82 17.29
CA GLU A 419 43.83 -34.24 17.19
C GLU A 419 42.99 -33.26 16.36
N GLY A 420 43.43 -32.00 16.22
CA GLY A 420 42.75 -30.99 15.41
C GLY A 420 42.87 -31.23 13.90
N THR A 421 43.98 -31.83 13.43
CA THR A 421 44.23 -32.03 12.00
C THR A 421 43.32 -33.10 11.38
N GLU A 422 43.01 -34.17 12.09
CA GLU A 422 42.06 -35.20 11.61
C GLU A 422 40.62 -34.68 11.60
N ALA A 423 40.25 -33.85 12.60
CA ALA A 423 38.95 -33.18 12.64
C ALA A 423 38.78 -32.16 11.48
N LEU A 424 39.85 -31.45 11.12
CA LEU A 424 39.84 -30.52 9.99
C LEU A 424 39.67 -31.24 8.64
N GLU A 425 40.34 -32.37 8.42
CA GLU A 425 40.20 -33.14 7.18
C GLU A 425 38.81 -33.77 7.04
N THR A 426 38.21 -34.24 8.14
CA THR A 426 36.84 -34.79 8.12
C THR A 426 35.80 -33.72 7.81
N LEU A 427 35.92 -32.52 8.40
CA LEU A 427 35.05 -31.39 8.11
C LEU A 427 35.18 -30.91 6.66
N ARG A 428 36.40 -30.81 6.10
CA ARG A 428 36.59 -30.44 4.68
C ARG A 428 35.92 -31.44 3.74
N ASN A 429 36.08 -32.73 4.00
CA ASN A 429 35.45 -33.77 3.18
C ASN A 429 33.91 -33.71 3.26
N GLU A 430 33.34 -33.35 4.40
CA GLU A 430 31.89 -33.18 4.57
C GLU A 430 31.36 -31.94 3.83
N ILE A 431 32.09 -30.82 3.90
CA ILE A 431 31.81 -29.60 3.12
C ILE A 431 31.86 -29.89 1.62
N ASP A 432 32.89 -30.60 1.14
CA ASP A 432 33.05 -30.94 -0.28
C ASP A 432 31.88 -31.81 -0.78
N GLN A 433 31.45 -32.81 0.01
CA GLN A 433 30.30 -33.66 -0.35
C GLN A 433 28.98 -32.89 -0.43
N LEU A 434 28.72 -31.99 0.52
CA LEU A 434 27.52 -31.15 0.52
C LEU A 434 27.55 -30.15 -0.64
N THR A 435 28.72 -29.57 -0.92
CA THR A 435 28.94 -28.65 -2.04
C THR A 435 28.71 -29.33 -3.39
N GLU A 436 29.13 -30.59 -3.54
CA GLU A 436 28.88 -31.38 -4.76
C GLU A 436 27.38 -31.64 -4.97
N ARG A 437 26.63 -31.99 -3.91
CA ARG A 437 25.17 -32.17 -3.98
C ARG A 437 24.46 -30.87 -4.31
N TYR A 438 24.87 -29.76 -3.70
CA TYR A 438 24.38 -28.42 -4.00
C TYR A 438 24.56 -28.08 -5.48
N ASN A 439 25.79 -28.23 -6.00
CA ASN A 439 26.12 -27.94 -7.39
C ASN A 439 25.33 -28.80 -8.38
N LYS A 440 25.06 -30.08 -8.04
CA LYS A 440 24.26 -30.96 -8.88
C LYS A 440 22.80 -30.53 -8.99
N ILE A 441 22.20 -30.06 -7.89
CA ILE A 441 20.84 -29.51 -7.89
C ILE A 441 20.80 -28.21 -8.69
N VAL A 442 21.75 -27.30 -8.46
CA VAL A 442 21.90 -26.05 -9.22
C VAL A 442 22.01 -26.36 -10.71
N GLN A 443 22.89 -27.26 -11.12
CA GLN A 443 23.08 -27.62 -12.53
C GLN A 443 21.83 -28.26 -13.14
N THR A 444 21.08 -29.05 -12.38
CA THR A 444 19.80 -29.63 -12.84
C THR A 444 18.76 -28.52 -13.07
N LEU A 445 18.67 -27.55 -12.16
CA LEU A 445 17.82 -26.38 -12.33
C LEU A 445 18.30 -25.52 -13.51
N THR A 446 19.61 -25.35 -13.70
CA THR A 446 20.20 -24.57 -14.80
C THR A 446 19.88 -25.21 -16.14
N ASN A 447 19.89 -26.54 -16.22
CA ASN A 447 19.54 -27.26 -17.44
C ASN A 447 18.03 -27.19 -17.75
N LEU A 448 17.18 -27.14 -16.72
CA LEU A 448 15.72 -27.06 -16.88
C LEU A 448 15.24 -25.65 -17.21
N PHE A 449 15.84 -24.63 -16.58
CA PHE A 449 15.37 -23.25 -16.66
C PHE A 449 16.28 -22.33 -17.48
N GLY A 450 17.53 -22.70 -17.75
CA GLY A 450 18.56 -21.85 -18.38
C GLY A 450 19.40 -21.07 -17.35
N VAL A 451 20.63 -20.69 -17.73
CA VAL A 451 21.64 -20.05 -16.84
C VAL A 451 21.12 -18.77 -16.19
N ASP A 452 20.62 -17.84 -17.00
CA ASP A 452 20.05 -16.55 -16.56
C ASP A 452 18.88 -16.74 -15.58
N HIS A 453 18.14 -17.83 -15.74
CA HIS A 453 16.97 -18.12 -14.93
C HIS A 453 17.35 -18.79 -13.62
N THR A 454 18.37 -19.64 -13.57
CA THR A 454 18.88 -20.18 -12.31
C THR A 454 19.50 -19.12 -11.42
N GLU A 455 20.33 -18.24 -11.95
CA GLU A 455 20.87 -17.11 -11.18
C GLU A 455 19.77 -16.20 -10.67
N ALA A 456 18.68 -16.01 -11.42
CA ALA A 456 17.55 -15.23 -10.95
C ALA A 456 16.65 -15.99 -9.95
N ILE A 457 16.53 -17.31 -10.05
CA ILE A 457 15.78 -18.16 -9.11
C ILE A 457 16.54 -18.26 -7.78
N LEU A 458 17.86 -18.47 -7.83
CA LEU A 458 18.76 -18.53 -6.67
C LEU A 458 19.04 -17.13 -6.09
N GLY A 459 19.29 -16.14 -6.94
CA GLY A 459 19.71 -14.78 -6.58
C GLY A 459 18.60 -13.83 -6.12
N ARG A 460 17.42 -14.33 -5.76
CA ARG A 460 16.39 -13.53 -5.06
C ARG A 460 16.06 -14.02 -3.65
N GLY A 461 16.72 -15.06 -3.17
CA GLY A 461 16.92 -15.29 -1.74
C GLY A 461 18.33 -14.85 -1.37
N LEU A 462 18.50 -13.62 -0.89
CA LEU A 462 19.68 -13.21 -0.11
C LEU A 462 21.04 -13.71 -0.66
N VAL A 463 21.60 -12.99 -1.64
CA VAL A 463 23.07 -12.93 -1.72
C VAL A 463 23.52 -12.02 -0.57
N VAL A 464 23.52 -12.59 0.64
CA VAL A 464 24.40 -12.15 1.71
C VAL A 464 25.68 -12.93 1.48
N ASP A 465 26.76 -12.21 1.19
CA ASP A 465 28.12 -12.76 1.26
C ASP A 465 28.34 -13.31 2.68
N SER A 466 28.81 -14.57 2.73
CA SER A 466 29.52 -15.34 3.77
C SER A 466 29.32 -15.15 5.30
N ASP A 467 28.69 -14.12 5.84
CA ASP A 467 28.99 -13.71 7.23
C ASP A 467 27.86 -13.90 8.27
N TYR A 468 26.69 -14.46 7.94
CA TYR A 468 25.60 -14.61 8.93
C TYR A 468 24.78 -15.92 8.80
N PRO A 469 25.06 -16.96 9.61
CA PRO A 469 24.43 -18.28 9.53
C PRO A 469 23.16 -18.48 10.41
N GLU A 470 22.30 -17.47 10.62
CA GLU A 470 21.14 -17.61 11.52
C GLU A 470 19.82 -16.98 11.01
N PHE A 471 19.26 -17.31 9.83
CA PHE A 471 18.03 -16.59 9.39
C PHE A 471 16.99 -17.43 8.66
N ILE A 472 16.39 -18.40 9.38
CA ILE A 472 15.10 -19.01 8.99
C ILE A 472 14.12 -18.87 10.16
N ASN A 473 13.00 -18.20 9.89
CA ASN A 473 11.82 -17.91 10.75
C ASN A 473 11.81 -16.62 11.59
N GLY A 474 12.83 -15.76 11.52
CA GLY A 474 12.77 -14.40 12.05
C GLY A 474 12.55 -13.37 10.92
N GLU A 475 11.59 -12.45 11.05
CA GLU A 475 11.61 -11.24 10.22
C GLU A 475 12.99 -10.59 10.37
N LEU A 476 13.70 -10.36 9.25
CA LEU A 476 14.94 -9.58 9.26
C LEU A 476 14.69 -8.30 10.07
N SER A 477 15.52 -8.08 11.08
CA SER A 477 15.43 -6.84 11.84
C SER A 477 15.69 -5.66 10.90
N SER A 478 15.01 -4.55 11.13
CA SER A 478 15.15 -3.36 10.28
C SER A 478 16.61 -2.91 10.14
N ARG A 479 17.45 -3.19 11.14
CA ARG A 479 18.90 -2.96 11.11
C ARG A 479 19.63 -3.83 10.09
N GLN A 480 19.44 -5.14 10.15
CA GLN A 480 20.10 -6.08 9.23
C GLN A 480 19.72 -5.82 7.78
N VAL A 481 18.45 -5.46 7.52
CA VAL A 481 18.02 -5.07 6.17
C VAL A 481 18.80 -3.86 5.67
N VAL A 482 19.00 -2.84 6.54
CA VAL A 482 19.71 -1.62 6.19
C VAL A 482 21.21 -1.87 6.02
N ASP A 483 21.82 -2.64 6.92
CA ASP A 483 23.25 -2.96 6.86
C ASP A 483 23.57 -3.77 5.59
N LEU A 484 22.66 -4.66 5.15
CA LEU A 484 22.79 -5.40 3.90
C LEU A 484 22.67 -4.50 2.66
N ILE A 485 21.77 -3.50 2.70
CA ILE A 485 21.61 -2.52 1.61
C ILE A 485 22.85 -1.62 1.49
N LEU A 486 23.43 -1.24 2.62
CA LEU A 486 24.57 -0.32 2.69
C LEU A 486 25.92 -1.02 2.57
N GLY A 487 25.95 -2.36 2.64
CA GLY A 487 27.18 -3.15 2.56
C GLY A 487 28.13 -2.92 3.73
N THR A 488 27.62 -2.51 4.90
CA THR A 488 28.44 -2.21 6.08
C THR A 488 28.42 -3.40 7.04
N THR A 489 29.13 -4.48 6.72
CA THR A 489 29.51 -5.48 7.72
C THR A 489 30.85 -5.07 8.32
N GLY A 490 30.84 -4.77 9.62
CA GLY A 490 32.04 -4.41 10.37
C GLY A 490 32.53 -5.58 11.21
N VAL A 491 33.58 -6.26 10.77
CA VAL A 491 34.64 -6.81 11.63
C VAL A 491 35.97 -6.50 10.95
N GLY A 492 36.92 -5.95 11.71
CA GLY A 492 38.08 -5.22 11.19
C GLY A 492 38.99 -6.00 10.25
N GLY A 493 39.49 -5.30 9.23
CA GLY A 493 40.52 -5.75 8.31
C GLY A 493 40.50 -4.91 7.05
N ASP A 494 41.55 -4.10 6.84
CA ASP A 494 41.76 -3.28 5.64
C ASP A 494 41.61 -4.11 4.35
N GLN A 495 40.51 -3.94 3.60
CA GLN A 495 40.51 -3.78 2.14
C GLN A 495 39.27 -2.98 1.72
N ALA A 496 39.52 -1.79 1.20
CA ALA A 496 38.55 -1.07 0.38
C ALA A 496 38.28 -1.88 -0.90
N ASN A 497 37.25 -2.72 -0.88
CA ASN A 497 36.63 -3.22 -2.10
C ASN A 497 35.19 -2.71 -2.16
N VAL A 498 34.98 -1.85 -3.15
CA VAL A 498 33.72 -1.23 -3.54
C VAL A 498 32.68 -2.32 -3.82
N GLY A 499 31.53 -2.22 -3.16
CA GLY A 499 30.60 -3.31 -2.87
C GLY A 499 29.75 -3.85 -4.03
N PRO A 500 28.80 -4.76 -3.73
CA PRO A 500 27.89 -5.27 -4.74
C PRO A 500 26.96 -4.15 -5.22
N LYS A 501 26.96 -3.93 -6.54
CA LYS A 501 26.17 -2.90 -7.23
C LYS A 501 24.70 -2.94 -6.79
N HIS A 502 24.20 -1.81 -6.29
CA HIS A 502 22.86 -1.56 -5.74
C HIS A 502 21.66 -1.87 -6.68
N ASP A 503 21.87 -2.45 -7.85
CA ASP A 503 20.83 -2.59 -8.88
C ASP A 503 19.87 -3.78 -8.66
N ASN A 504 20.29 -4.80 -7.91
CA ASN A 504 19.54 -6.06 -7.78
C ASN A 504 18.84 -6.29 -6.43
N TYR A 505 18.96 -5.38 -5.47
CA TYR A 505 18.33 -5.56 -4.16
C TYR A 505 16.83 -5.20 -4.18
N ILE A 506 15.98 -6.09 -3.68
CA ILE A 506 14.54 -5.86 -3.54
C ILE A 506 14.22 -5.73 -2.06
N LEU A 507 13.64 -4.60 -1.65
CA LEU A 507 13.23 -4.39 -0.27
C LEU A 507 12.15 -5.40 0.16
N PRO A 508 12.29 -6.04 1.33
CA PRO A 508 11.23 -6.83 1.93
C PRO A 508 9.96 -6.01 2.14
N GLN A 509 8.80 -6.64 1.88
CA GLN A 509 7.49 -5.96 1.98
C GLN A 509 7.14 -5.57 3.43
N SER A 510 7.59 -6.35 4.41
CA SER A 510 7.42 -6.04 5.84
C SER A 510 8.16 -4.75 6.22
N PHE A 511 9.41 -4.59 5.75
CA PHE A 511 10.18 -3.37 5.95
C PHE A 511 9.56 -2.17 5.23
N LEU A 512 9.12 -2.32 3.98
CA LEU A 512 8.44 -1.26 3.23
C LEU A 512 7.19 -0.74 3.97
N THR A 513 6.39 -1.66 4.51
CA THR A 513 5.18 -1.32 5.26
C THR A 513 5.51 -0.54 6.55
N LYS A 514 6.52 -1.00 7.31
CA LYS A 514 7.03 -0.30 8.50
C LYS A 514 7.57 1.09 8.14
N TYR A 515 8.31 1.19 7.04
CA TYR A 515 8.89 2.44 6.55
C TYR A 515 7.83 3.47 6.15
N ILE A 516 6.83 3.07 5.35
CA ILE A 516 5.73 3.97 4.94
C ILE A 516 5.00 4.49 6.18
N PHE A 517 4.73 3.63 7.16
CA PHE A 517 4.05 4.05 8.38
C PHE A 517 4.90 5.03 9.21
N TYR A 518 6.21 4.80 9.32
CA TYR A 518 7.13 5.73 9.96
C TYR A 518 7.19 7.08 9.21
N ALA A 519 7.28 7.06 7.89
CA ALA A 519 7.27 8.26 7.04
C ALA A 519 5.99 9.11 7.22
N ARG A 520 4.83 8.47 7.44
CA ARG A 520 3.56 9.17 7.73
C ARG A 520 3.57 9.96 9.04
N THR A 521 4.43 9.59 10.01
CA THR A 521 4.57 10.33 11.27
C THR A 521 5.28 11.67 11.08
N MET A 522 6.13 11.77 10.06
CA MET A 522 6.87 12.99 9.76
C MET A 522 5.94 14.12 9.33
N ARG A 523 6.24 15.35 9.73
CA ARG A 523 5.49 16.56 9.37
C ARG A 523 6.44 17.64 8.86
N PRO A 524 6.92 17.54 7.60
CA PRO A 524 7.81 18.53 7.03
C PRO A 524 7.17 19.92 6.90
N GLN A 525 7.96 20.98 7.05
CA GLN A 525 7.51 22.35 6.83
C GLN A 525 7.77 22.81 5.40
N LEU A 526 6.80 23.50 4.81
CA LEU A 526 6.89 24.01 3.45
C LEU A 526 7.81 25.24 3.38
N THR A 527 8.85 25.19 2.55
CA THR A 527 9.77 26.32 2.33
C THR A 527 9.21 27.33 1.32
N LYS A 528 9.61 28.60 1.44
CA LYS A 528 9.22 29.66 0.49
C LYS A 528 9.72 29.37 -0.93
N GLU A 529 10.90 28.78 -1.05
CA GLU A 529 11.49 28.43 -2.36
C GLU A 529 10.61 27.44 -3.14
N CYS A 530 10.10 26.39 -2.47
CA CYS A 530 9.20 25.42 -3.08
C CYS A 530 7.86 26.07 -3.47
N GLN A 531 7.32 26.94 -2.61
CA GLN A 531 6.10 27.71 -2.90
C GLN A 531 6.22 28.56 -4.17
N ASP A 532 7.34 29.27 -4.32
CA ASP A 532 7.58 30.12 -5.48
C ASP A 532 7.68 29.31 -6.78
N ILE A 533 8.35 28.15 -6.74
CA ILE A 533 8.51 27.29 -7.91
C ILE A 533 7.17 26.71 -8.36
N ILE A 534 6.40 26.16 -7.42
CA ILE A 534 5.07 25.60 -7.71
C ILE A 534 4.12 26.70 -8.21
N SER A 535 4.17 27.90 -7.63
CA SER A 535 3.32 29.03 -8.03
C SER A 535 3.67 29.56 -9.43
N LYS A 536 4.97 29.68 -9.74
CA LYS A 536 5.45 30.03 -11.08
C LYS A 536 5.03 28.98 -12.11
N PHE A 537 5.22 27.70 -11.80
CA PHE A 537 4.78 26.60 -12.66
C PHE A 537 3.28 26.66 -12.91
N TYR A 538 2.46 26.76 -11.86
CA TYR A 538 1.00 26.84 -11.99
C TYR A 538 0.55 28.01 -12.87
N THR A 539 1.14 29.18 -12.69
CA THR A 539 0.80 30.37 -13.48
C THR A 539 1.14 30.17 -14.96
N ASN A 540 2.32 29.62 -15.25
CA ASN A 540 2.75 29.32 -16.62
C ASN A 540 1.84 28.29 -17.28
N VAL A 541 1.50 27.19 -16.59
CA VAL A 541 0.64 26.16 -17.18
C VAL A 541 -0.78 26.69 -17.36
N ARG A 542 -1.30 27.53 -16.45
CA ARG A 542 -2.62 28.15 -16.60
C ARG A 542 -2.70 29.07 -17.82
N GLN A 543 -1.62 29.76 -18.18
CA GLN A 543 -1.55 30.56 -19.41
C GLN A 543 -1.55 29.69 -20.68
N MET A 544 -1.13 28.43 -20.60
CA MET A 544 -1.10 27.50 -21.74
C MET A 544 -2.47 26.91 -22.09
N VAL A 545 -3.43 26.95 -21.17
CA VAL A 545 -4.75 26.31 -21.29
C VAL A 545 -5.65 26.94 -22.37
N THR A 546 -5.31 28.13 -22.89
CA THR A 546 -6.12 28.89 -23.86
C THR A 546 -6.43 28.11 -25.15
N THR A 547 -5.67 27.06 -25.48
CA THR A 547 -5.84 26.18 -26.66
C THR A 547 -6.50 24.84 -26.34
N GLY A 548 -7.80 24.82 -25.98
CA GLY A 548 -8.63 23.60 -25.99
C GLY A 548 -8.18 22.43 -25.09
N CYS A 549 -7.25 22.68 -24.17
CA CYS A 549 -6.79 21.74 -23.16
C CYS A 549 -7.78 21.73 -21.98
N THR A 550 -7.82 20.63 -21.21
CA THR A 550 -8.61 20.63 -19.98
C THR A 550 -8.01 21.63 -18.99
N PRO A 551 -8.80 22.55 -18.42
CA PRO A 551 -8.25 23.58 -17.56
C PRO A 551 -7.75 23.02 -16.23
N ILE A 552 -6.57 23.48 -15.82
CA ILE A 552 -6.04 23.22 -14.49
C ILE A 552 -6.87 23.99 -13.46
N THR A 553 -7.41 23.28 -12.47
CA THR A 553 -8.21 23.88 -11.40
C THR A 553 -7.34 24.33 -10.23
N ASN A 554 -7.84 25.27 -9.43
CA ASN A 554 -7.19 25.66 -8.16
C ASN A 554 -7.05 24.49 -7.16
N ARG A 555 -7.67 23.32 -7.39
CA ARG A 555 -7.44 22.14 -6.56
C ARG A 555 -6.11 21.46 -6.88
N GLN A 556 -5.67 21.51 -8.14
CA GLN A 556 -4.44 20.86 -8.60
C GLN A 556 -3.17 21.55 -8.08
N ILE A 557 -3.22 22.84 -7.73
CA ILE A 557 -2.10 23.48 -7.00
C ILE A 557 -1.94 22.86 -5.61
N GLY A 558 -3.04 22.54 -4.93
CA GLY A 558 -3.03 21.83 -3.66
C GLY A 558 -2.45 20.42 -3.79
N THR A 559 -2.73 19.73 -4.91
CA THR A 559 -2.12 18.45 -5.25
C THR A 559 -0.59 18.55 -5.35
N LEU A 560 -0.05 19.57 -6.02
CA LEU A 560 1.39 19.76 -6.14
C LEU A 560 2.06 19.93 -4.78
N PHE A 561 1.46 20.71 -3.88
CA PHE A 561 1.96 20.86 -2.51
C PHE A 561 1.91 19.54 -1.72
N ARG A 562 0.80 18.80 -1.81
CA ARG A 562 0.69 17.48 -1.15
C ARG A 562 1.70 16.47 -1.67
N LEU A 563 1.96 16.47 -2.99
CA LEU A 563 2.99 15.63 -3.60
C LEU A 563 4.39 15.97 -3.10
N ALA A 564 4.72 17.26 -3.02
CA ALA A 564 6.00 17.71 -2.49
C ALA A 564 6.17 17.36 -1.00
N GLU A 565 5.12 17.52 -0.20
CA GLU A 565 5.10 17.08 1.20
C GLU A 565 5.24 15.56 1.34
N ALA A 566 4.55 14.78 0.49
CA ALA A 566 4.63 13.32 0.49
C ALA A 566 6.03 12.82 0.11
N HIS A 567 6.68 13.47 -0.85
CA HIS A 567 8.07 13.19 -1.23
C HIS A 567 9.05 13.50 -0.08
N ALA A 568 8.90 14.67 0.56
CA ALA A 568 9.71 15.03 1.72
C ALA A 568 9.52 14.05 2.89
N ARG A 569 8.29 13.55 3.10
CA ARG A 569 8.00 12.49 4.07
C ARG A 569 8.68 11.18 3.73
N LEU A 570 8.67 10.78 2.44
CA LEU A 570 9.35 9.57 1.98
C LEU A 570 10.85 9.64 2.27
N HIS A 571 11.49 10.79 2.12
CA HIS A 571 12.90 10.99 2.48
C HIS A 571 13.15 11.32 3.97
N LEU A 572 12.13 11.26 4.83
CA LEU A 572 12.22 11.62 6.26
C LEU A 572 12.79 13.04 6.51
N ARG A 573 12.59 13.97 5.58
CA ARG A 573 13.07 15.36 5.70
C ARG A 573 12.16 16.17 6.63
N LYS A 574 12.75 17.16 7.33
CA LYS A 574 12.01 18.10 8.20
C LYS A 574 11.46 19.32 7.43
N SER A 575 12.01 19.60 6.26
CA SER A 575 11.60 20.72 5.39
C SER A 575 11.48 20.23 3.95
N VAL A 576 10.52 20.79 3.22
CA VAL A 576 10.31 20.51 1.79
C VAL A 576 11.31 21.34 0.99
N THR A 577 12.15 20.69 0.19
CA THR A 577 13.18 21.37 -0.61
C THR A 577 12.66 21.74 -2.00
N LYS A 578 13.48 22.48 -2.76
CA LYS A 578 13.24 22.76 -4.18
C LYS A 578 13.15 21.48 -5.02
N ASP A 579 13.94 20.46 -4.69
CA ASP A 579 13.98 19.20 -5.44
C ASP A 579 12.67 18.42 -5.29
N ASP A 580 12.08 18.43 -4.10
CA ASP A 580 10.75 17.86 -3.85
C ASP A 580 9.66 18.56 -4.69
N GLY A 581 9.78 19.88 -4.85
CA GLY A 581 8.91 20.66 -5.74
C GLY A 581 9.08 20.30 -7.22
N ASN A 582 10.33 20.14 -7.67
CA ASN A 582 10.63 19.72 -9.03
C ASN A 582 10.14 18.29 -9.30
N PHE A 583 10.30 17.37 -8.35
CA PHE A 583 9.76 16.03 -8.40
C PHE A 583 8.23 16.04 -8.55
N ALA A 584 7.53 16.81 -7.71
CA ALA A 584 6.07 16.93 -7.78
C ALA A 584 5.61 17.45 -9.14
N ILE A 585 6.32 18.43 -9.71
CA ILE A 585 6.06 18.98 -11.04
C ILE A 585 6.30 17.93 -12.13
N ARG A 586 7.39 17.16 -12.05
CA ARG A 586 7.72 16.09 -13.01
C ARG A 586 6.63 15.00 -13.00
N LEU A 587 6.26 14.50 -11.83
CA LEU A 587 5.22 13.49 -11.67
C LEU A 587 3.86 13.99 -12.14
N PHE A 588 3.47 15.21 -11.74
CA PHE A 588 2.22 15.82 -12.18
C PHE A 588 2.17 16.00 -13.71
N SER A 589 3.27 16.48 -14.32
CA SER A 589 3.35 16.66 -15.77
C SER A 589 3.24 15.34 -16.52
N ALA A 590 3.92 14.29 -16.05
CA ALA A 590 3.84 12.95 -16.63
C ALA A 590 2.41 12.37 -16.57
N LEU A 591 1.66 12.67 -15.51
CA LEU A 591 0.27 12.25 -15.37
C LEU A 591 -0.70 13.12 -16.18
N TYR A 592 -0.40 14.41 -16.34
CA TYR A 592 -1.27 15.38 -17.01
C TYR A 592 -1.25 15.26 -18.53
N ILE A 593 -0.10 14.94 -19.14
CA ILE A 593 0.03 14.84 -20.61
C ILE A 593 -0.94 13.80 -21.20
N PRO A 594 -1.01 12.54 -20.71
CA PRO A 594 -1.91 11.53 -21.27
C PRO A 594 -3.40 11.86 -21.18
N GLN A 595 -3.78 12.81 -20.31
CA GLN A 595 -5.17 13.24 -20.11
C GLN A 595 -5.67 14.20 -21.20
N GLN A 596 -4.75 14.83 -21.94
CA GLN A 596 -5.10 15.76 -23.02
C GLN A 596 -5.51 15.01 -24.29
N LYS A 597 -6.22 15.69 -25.19
CA LYS A 597 -6.52 15.18 -26.53
C LYS A 597 -5.22 14.87 -27.29
N GLY A 598 -5.17 13.74 -27.99
CA GLY A 598 -3.99 13.23 -28.68
C GLY A 598 -3.24 14.28 -29.51
N ALA A 599 -3.96 15.06 -30.34
CA ALA A 599 -3.36 16.10 -31.18
C ALA A 599 -2.66 17.22 -30.37
N LEU A 600 -3.11 17.48 -29.14
CA LEU A 600 -2.53 18.50 -28.26
C LEU A 600 -1.43 17.95 -27.35
N GLN A 601 -1.31 16.63 -27.19
CA GLN A 601 -0.35 16.01 -26.27
C GLN A 601 1.08 16.43 -26.58
N HIS A 602 1.51 16.34 -27.84
CA HIS A 602 2.86 16.75 -28.25
C HIS A 602 3.13 18.24 -28.04
N GLY A 603 2.15 19.10 -28.35
CA GLY A 603 2.27 20.55 -28.13
C GLY A 603 2.38 20.92 -26.66
N VAL A 604 1.60 20.26 -25.80
CA VAL A 604 1.64 20.43 -24.34
C VAL A 604 2.95 19.88 -23.77
N GLN A 605 3.40 18.71 -24.22
CA GLN A 605 4.65 18.09 -23.78
C GLN A 605 5.88 18.94 -24.12
N ASN A 606 5.93 19.55 -25.30
CA ASN A 606 7.03 20.42 -25.70
C ASN A 606 7.09 21.68 -24.84
N LYS A 607 5.93 22.34 -24.66
CA LYS A 607 5.83 23.56 -23.83
C LYS A 607 6.13 23.29 -22.35
N LEU A 608 5.60 22.21 -21.78
CA LEU A 608 5.91 21.77 -20.41
C LEU A 608 7.38 21.40 -20.27
N GLY A 609 7.96 20.74 -21.28
CA GLY A 609 9.39 20.43 -21.32
C GLY A 609 10.27 21.68 -21.20
N THR A 610 9.90 22.76 -21.90
CA THR A 610 10.60 24.05 -21.79
C THR A 610 10.42 24.70 -20.42
N ILE A 611 9.21 24.66 -19.83
CA ILE A 611 8.97 25.25 -18.49
C ILE A 611 9.74 24.51 -17.42
N CYS A 612 9.69 23.18 -17.45
CA CYS A 612 10.20 22.35 -16.37
C CYS A 612 11.73 22.28 -16.35
N ASN A 613 12.42 22.88 -17.34
CA ASN A 613 13.87 22.79 -17.57
C ASN A 613 14.39 21.40 -17.20
N ILE A 614 13.65 20.36 -17.63
CA ILE A 614 13.97 18.99 -17.31
C ILE A 614 15.33 18.81 -17.96
N GLU A 615 16.34 18.51 -17.17
CA GLU A 615 17.56 17.86 -17.66
C GLU A 615 17.07 16.56 -18.29
N ARG A 616 16.63 16.67 -19.55
CA ARG A 616 16.32 15.51 -20.35
C ARG A 616 17.64 14.81 -20.45
N ASP A 617 17.65 13.55 -20.05
CA ASP A 617 18.73 12.66 -20.40
C ASP A 617 18.83 12.73 -21.93
N LYS A 618 19.83 13.46 -22.44
CA LYS A 618 19.85 13.88 -23.85
C LYS A 618 19.86 12.64 -24.75
N PHE A 619 20.52 11.58 -24.27
CA PHE A 619 20.53 10.25 -24.87
C PHE A 619 19.15 9.58 -24.81
N GLY A 620 18.42 9.68 -23.70
CA GLY A 620 17.05 9.16 -23.59
C GLY A 620 16.08 9.85 -24.55
N ALA A 621 16.21 11.16 -24.76
CA ALA A 621 15.41 11.90 -25.75
C ALA A 621 15.69 11.42 -27.18
N ILE A 622 16.97 11.20 -27.54
CA ILE A 622 17.34 10.66 -28.85
C ILE A 622 16.86 9.21 -29.00
N MET A 623 16.91 8.38 -27.95
CA MET A 623 16.37 7.02 -27.97
C MET A 623 14.86 6.99 -28.21
N ALA A 624 14.10 7.93 -27.64
CA ALA A 624 12.67 8.04 -27.87
C ALA A 624 12.35 8.35 -29.34
N VAL A 625 13.08 9.31 -29.93
CA VAL A 625 12.95 9.64 -31.36
C VAL A 625 13.33 8.44 -32.24
N LEU A 626 14.43 7.74 -31.91
CA LEU A 626 14.83 6.52 -32.61
C LEU A 626 13.74 5.43 -32.52
N ALA A 627 13.15 5.21 -31.35
CA ALA A 627 12.07 4.24 -31.17
C ALA A 627 10.82 4.60 -31.99
N ASP A 628 10.47 5.89 -32.10
CA ASP A 628 9.38 6.36 -32.94
C ASP A 628 9.67 6.16 -34.44
N CYS A 629 10.92 6.38 -34.86
CA CYS A 629 11.38 6.09 -36.22
C CYS A 629 11.26 4.60 -36.56
N VAL A 630 11.70 3.73 -35.64
CA VAL A 630 11.59 2.26 -35.77
C VAL A 630 10.13 1.85 -35.87
N ARG A 631 9.25 2.38 -35.02
CA ARG A 631 7.82 2.07 -35.03
C ARG A 631 7.18 2.47 -36.35
N SER A 632 7.49 3.66 -36.84
CA SER A 632 6.97 4.16 -38.11
C SER A 632 7.44 3.30 -39.29
N ALA A 633 8.73 2.91 -39.29
CA ALA A 633 9.29 2.01 -40.29
C ALA A 633 8.69 0.59 -40.21
N GLN A 634 8.37 0.11 -39.01
CA GLN A 634 7.71 -1.18 -38.79
C GLN A 634 6.31 -1.20 -39.39
N VAL A 635 5.47 -0.23 -39.02
CA VAL A 635 4.10 -0.11 -39.52
C VAL A 635 4.08 -0.02 -41.05
N TYR A 636 5.00 0.77 -41.62
CA TYR A 636 5.13 0.87 -43.08
C TYR A 636 5.46 -0.47 -43.74
N ARG A 637 6.40 -1.24 -43.17
CA ARG A 637 6.77 -2.56 -43.70
C ARG A 637 5.68 -3.60 -43.53
N GLU A 638 5.00 -3.63 -42.38
CA GLU A 638 3.87 -4.53 -42.14
C GLU A 638 2.72 -4.30 -43.14
N THR A 639 2.48 -3.04 -43.49
CA THR A 639 1.47 -2.66 -44.50
C THR A 639 1.86 -3.13 -45.91
N GLN A 640 3.16 -3.18 -46.23
CA GLN A 640 3.64 -3.66 -47.52
C GLN A 640 3.81 -5.19 -47.62
N ALA A 641 4.25 -5.84 -46.53
CA ALA A 641 4.64 -7.25 -46.54
C ALA A 641 3.47 -8.21 -46.31
N GLY A 642 2.40 -7.79 -45.63
CA GLY A 642 1.19 -8.60 -45.39
C GLY A 642 1.45 -9.87 -44.57
N SER A 643 1.05 -9.88 -43.30
CA SER A 643 1.14 -10.99 -42.32
C SER A 643 2.50 -11.70 -42.12
N GLU A 644 3.50 -11.54 -42.98
CA GLU A 644 4.88 -11.98 -42.71
C GLU A 644 5.53 -11.06 -41.68
N ALA A 645 6.04 -11.65 -40.60
CA ALA A 645 6.71 -10.93 -39.52
C ALA A 645 8.01 -10.29 -40.04
N VAL A 646 8.14 -8.98 -39.85
CA VAL A 646 9.34 -8.22 -40.24
C VAL A 646 10.52 -8.65 -39.35
N SER A 647 11.50 -9.35 -39.93
CA SER A 647 12.64 -9.93 -39.19
C SER A 647 13.71 -8.89 -38.82
N GLU A 648 13.86 -7.84 -39.61
CA GLU A 648 14.82 -6.75 -39.33
C GLU A 648 14.31 -5.40 -39.82
N ILE A 649 14.67 -4.32 -39.12
CA ILE A 649 14.43 -2.93 -39.50
C ILE A 649 15.76 -2.21 -39.54
N ARG A 650 16.03 -1.48 -40.62
CA ARG A 650 17.27 -0.72 -40.83
C ARG A 650 16.95 0.77 -40.94
N ILE A 651 17.65 1.59 -40.16
CA ILE A 651 17.49 3.06 -40.15
C ILE A 651 18.85 3.70 -40.38
N THR A 652 18.91 4.72 -41.24
CA THR A 652 20.15 5.47 -41.47
C THR A 652 20.31 6.59 -40.44
N PRO A 653 21.54 6.88 -39.95
CA PRO A 653 21.78 7.99 -39.02
C PRO A 653 21.39 9.36 -39.56
N ALA A 654 21.44 9.55 -40.89
CA ALA A 654 20.99 10.78 -41.54
C ALA A 654 19.49 11.01 -41.36
N TYR A 655 18.69 9.95 -41.46
CA TYR A 655 17.24 10.00 -41.19
C TYR A 655 16.97 10.33 -39.72
N LEU A 656 17.68 9.68 -38.79
CA LEU A 656 17.55 9.96 -37.37
C LEU A 656 17.90 11.41 -37.02
N LYS A 657 18.94 11.98 -37.66
CA LYS A 657 19.32 13.38 -37.43
C LYS A 657 18.23 14.35 -37.90
N ALA A 658 17.64 14.10 -39.06
CA ALA A 658 16.53 14.91 -39.57
C ALA A 658 15.30 14.85 -38.64
N GLU A 659 14.96 13.67 -38.14
CA GLU A 659 13.87 13.51 -37.16
C GLU A 659 14.17 14.18 -35.82
N CYS A 660 15.41 14.12 -35.34
CA CYS A 660 15.83 14.86 -34.14
C CYS A 660 15.62 16.37 -34.30
N GLU A 661 15.94 16.93 -35.49
CA GLU A 661 15.73 18.35 -35.80
C GLU A 661 14.24 18.71 -35.80
N ILE A 662 13.37 17.86 -36.35
CA ILE A 662 11.90 18.03 -36.31
C ILE A 662 11.37 18.04 -34.87
N HIS A 663 11.92 17.17 -34.02
CA HIS A 663 11.53 17.04 -32.63
C HIS A 663 12.20 18.06 -31.68
N ASN A 664 12.97 19.03 -32.20
CA ASN A 664 13.76 19.99 -31.42
C ASN A 664 14.69 19.31 -30.40
N VAL A 665 15.31 18.20 -30.78
CA VAL A 665 16.31 17.49 -29.98
C VAL A 665 17.69 17.68 -30.63
N GLU A 666 18.66 18.17 -29.87
CA GLU A 666 20.04 18.33 -30.35
C GLU A 666 20.69 16.94 -30.54
N PHE A 667 21.06 16.60 -31.76
CA PHE A 667 21.70 15.32 -32.06
C PHE A 667 23.17 15.32 -31.61
N ILE A 668 23.50 14.48 -30.63
CA ILE A 668 24.85 14.33 -30.11
C ILE A 668 25.53 13.17 -30.84
N THR A 669 26.63 13.43 -31.55
CA THR A 669 27.38 12.38 -32.28
C THR A 669 27.88 11.25 -31.38
N GLY A 670 28.18 11.55 -30.11
CA GLY A 670 28.54 10.56 -29.08
C GLY A 670 27.42 9.57 -28.72
N PHE A 671 26.17 9.81 -29.13
CA PHE A 671 25.05 8.88 -28.91
C PHE A 671 25.27 7.53 -29.61
N LEU A 672 25.86 7.54 -30.80
CA LEU A 672 26.14 6.32 -31.57
C LEU A 672 27.12 5.38 -30.86
N GLN A 673 27.94 5.90 -29.95
CA GLN A 673 28.89 5.14 -29.13
C GLN A 673 28.32 4.78 -27.76
N SER A 674 27.08 5.18 -27.46
CA SER A 674 26.52 4.97 -26.13
C SER A 674 26.22 3.49 -25.86
N PRO A 675 26.53 2.99 -24.65
CA PRO A 675 26.19 1.61 -24.26
C PRO A 675 24.68 1.37 -24.20
N ALA A 676 23.87 2.43 -24.03
CA ALA A 676 22.41 2.35 -24.05
C ALA A 676 21.86 1.93 -25.42
N LEU A 677 22.45 2.42 -26.52
CA LEU A 677 22.08 2.05 -27.88
C LEU A 677 22.47 0.60 -28.18
N GLN A 678 23.67 0.18 -27.77
CA GLN A 678 24.21 -1.17 -28.01
C GLN A 678 23.43 -2.29 -27.31
N ARG A 679 22.69 -1.99 -26.23
CA ARG A 679 21.85 -2.97 -25.53
C ARG A 679 20.65 -3.46 -26.36
N GLY A 680 20.18 -2.68 -27.34
CA GLY A 680 18.97 -3.00 -28.10
C GLY A 680 19.11 -2.91 -29.63
N TYR A 681 20.18 -2.30 -30.14
CA TYR A 681 20.37 -2.04 -31.56
C TYR A 681 21.77 -2.48 -32.00
N MET A 682 21.85 -3.13 -33.15
CA MET A 682 23.12 -3.43 -33.83
C MET A 682 23.50 -2.29 -34.75
N LEU A 683 24.78 -1.95 -34.78
CA LEU A 683 25.32 -0.89 -35.62
C LEU A 683 26.17 -1.53 -36.71
N GLU A 684 25.83 -1.29 -37.98
CA GLU A 684 26.72 -1.58 -39.10
C GLU A 684 27.68 -0.41 -39.29
N TYR A 685 28.97 -0.72 -39.44
CA TYR A 685 30.01 0.25 -39.69
C TYR A 685 30.55 0.09 -41.11
N ASP A 686 30.86 1.21 -41.75
CA ASP A 686 31.56 1.22 -43.03
C ASP A 686 33.07 0.94 -42.85
N THR A 687 33.77 0.70 -43.95
CA THR A 687 35.24 0.50 -43.97
C THR A 687 36.03 1.70 -43.39
N SER A 688 35.41 2.87 -43.31
CA SER A 688 35.93 4.11 -42.70
C SER A 688 35.62 4.28 -41.21
N GLY A 689 34.89 3.35 -40.59
CA GLY A 689 34.51 3.40 -39.16
C GLY A 689 33.27 4.26 -38.84
N THR A 690 32.55 4.76 -39.84
CA THR A 690 31.27 5.48 -39.66
C THR A 690 30.07 4.53 -39.65
N VAL A 691 29.10 4.75 -38.77
CA VAL A 691 27.86 3.95 -38.71
C VAL A 691 27.03 4.18 -39.98
N THR A 692 26.70 3.13 -40.73
CA THR A 692 25.87 3.18 -41.94
C THR A 692 24.41 2.91 -41.63
N HIS A 693 24.12 1.89 -40.80
CA HIS A 693 22.76 1.52 -40.41
C HIS A 693 22.67 1.19 -38.92
N ILE A 694 21.58 1.65 -38.31
CA ILE A 694 21.09 1.20 -37.02
C ILE A 694 20.07 0.10 -37.31
N ILE A 695 20.40 -1.13 -36.94
CA ILE A 695 19.61 -2.32 -37.21
C ILE A 695 18.95 -2.80 -35.92
N LYS A 696 17.63 -2.97 -35.99
CA LYS A 696 16.87 -3.70 -34.98
C LYS A 696 16.47 -5.05 -35.57
N LYS A 697 17.02 -6.13 -35.00
CA LYS A 697 16.58 -7.50 -35.33
C LYS A 697 15.52 -7.94 -34.34
N TYR A 698 14.45 -8.49 -34.87
CA TYR A 698 13.43 -9.15 -34.08
C TYR A 698 13.76 -10.64 -34.12
N THR A 699 14.19 -11.20 -32.99
CA THR A 699 14.39 -12.65 -32.89
C THR A 699 13.04 -13.33 -33.09
N SER A 700 12.95 -14.21 -34.09
CA SER A 700 11.79 -15.06 -34.36
C SER A 700 11.44 -15.96 -33.18
#